data_AF-A0A1V1NYK2-F1
#
_entry.id   AF-A0A1V1NYK2-F1
#
_cell.length_a   1.000
_cell.length_b   1.000
_cell.length_c   1.000
_cell.angle_alpha   90.00
_cell.angle_beta   90.00
_cell.angle_gamma   90.00
#
_symmetry.space_group_name_H-M   'P 1'
#
loop_
_entity.id
_entity.type
_entity.pdbx_description
1 polymer ?
#
loop_
_entity_poly.entity_id
_entity_poly.type
_entity_poly.pdbx_seq_one_letter_code
_entity_poly.pdbx_strand_id
1 'polypeptide(L)'
;MVDILSMILSKEATNYISSLNSRVNQILIQTGKLLYPIENDELLNQYECLRHIWVDEVPVKDGCIKFNIPRSSYYKFEKVFVDFGLPGLLFLPHIPKQFPDLEQLVILIKKARPSLSYTSILRITQAVPLTREYTTLSLISSILQSYGYGLSSMKSDIDFWNNVQRRLKTWLRLSKKKIKGRDLSDRKGTFLLKEDKSQRQLELIRHLFYNPDEKIKTACKKFDIPQTTYYRLISDYQFLGPWAIIPACSDGREGISDRLKLDVILEKLKNPQYTPETIIKKFKLDISRYAIHRIFEKWCISNKNREPLALDEFMVKDFDSKTEIFQPVKTAFQVITEKQLLSTRRINRHFERICKKITIRPLNICDPGPLILAPFVNDFGIVQAFELYGPPKLRGKELTNIALLNVFRILAGYRRISHLSNNRDHSVAFASGIGMYGTTSKYYDDTIHFKFDQLYRLRSDLVARAIELGLIEGMKIGFDFHFKQFYGKQGREKNIGKGPDKSGDLVPGFRPHIVWDLAANVIINMAYYQGSTRAPRILEQFCEQNVFPLINPEAIKEIYMDSEYTKEGHFKYFKQIKCSNGDIYMCLKKNKQIKKLIEPALKDESGWEKHDKKDESKLIHTQLPHSKIHLALVILRDREKKDNIRCFGTTNMNLGKNEILERYRYRWVIENGIKDLVSSYFLDEIYGLDPEKNEFEFYCVMLARLVYEYFLRELGGEYLNNTNGDKSSLQRMRNLLFEKRNCTIGINGDNDFVLTNIDGNEKSKIETDVIKMLLRLKEKGKTKCYGGINGGL
;
A
#
# COMPACT_ATOMS: atom_id res chain seq x y z
N MET A 1 10.83 -8.37 41.01
CA MET A 1 9.78 -8.46 39.97
C MET A 1 9.49 -7.05 39.50
N VAL A 2 9.85 -6.71 38.25
CA VAL A 2 9.41 -5.46 37.64
C VAL A 2 7.97 -5.71 37.23
N ASP A 3 7.01 -4.97 37.78
CA ASP A 3 5.63 -4.99 37.29
C ASP A 3 5.65 -4.75 35.78
N ILE A 4 5.41 -5.80 35.00
CA ILE A 4 5.30 -5.70 33.55
C ILE A 4 3.93 -5.08 33.30
N LEU A 5 3.92 -3.79 32.99
CA LEU A 5 2.69 -3.04 32.74
C LEU A 5 2.20 -3.33 31.31
N SER A 6 0.99 -3.89 31.21
CA SER A 6 0.28 -4.09 29.94
C SER A 6 -0.48 -2.82 29.57
N MET A 7 -0.49 -2.47 28.28
CA MET A 7 -0.98 -1.18 27.78
C MET A 7 -1.79 -1.35 26.49
N ILE A 8 -2.79 -2.22 26.57
CA ILE A 8 -3.82 -2.35 25.54
C ILE A 8 -4.68 -1.08 25.61
N LEU A 9 -4.73 -0.30 24.54
CA LEU A 9 -5.50 0.94 24.50
C LEU A 9 -6.97 0.62 24.23
N SER A 10 -7.85 1.29 24.97
CA SER A 10 -9.28 1.36 24.64
C SER A 10 -9.50 2.15 23.36
N LYS A 11 -10.68 2.03 22.76
CA LYS A 11 -11.04 2.82 21.57
C LYS A 11 -11.07 4.31 21.89
N GLU A 12 -11.54 4.67 23.09
CA GLU A 12 -11.55 6.05 23.60
C GLU A 12 -10.13 6.60 23.76
N ALA A 13 -9.21 5.84 24.39
CA ALA A 13 -7.80 6.22 24.51
C ALA A 13 -7.13 6.38 23.15
N THR A 14 -7.39 5.47 22.22
CA THR A 14 -6.85 5.50 20.86
C THR A 14 -7.32 6.75 20.12
N ASN A 15 -8.61 7.09 20.20
CA ASN A 15 -9.17 8.28 19.59
C ASN A 15 -8.61 9.56 20.22
N TYR A 16 -8.51 9.60 21.55
CA TYR A 16 -7.93 10.73 22.28
C TYR A 16 -6.49 10.99 21.82
N ILE A 17 -5.61 9.98 21.86
CA ILE A 17 -4.20 10.12 21.45
C ILE A 17 -4.09 10.52 19.98
N SER A 18 -4.90 9.92 19.09
CA SER A 18 -4.88 10.23 17.65
C SER A 18 -5.32 11.66 17.36
N SER A 19 -6.18 12.24 18.21
CA SER A 19 -6.66 13.62 18.06
C SER A 19 -5.66 14.70 18.53
N LEU A 20 -4.62 14.33 19.29
CA LEU A 20 -3.68 15.30 19.87
C LEU A 20 -2.93 16.08 18.78
N ASN A 21 -2.44 15.39 17.75
CA ASN A 21 -1.75 16.02 16.62
C ASN A 21 -2.65 17.05 15.91
N SER A 22 -3.92 16.73 15.66
CA SER A 22 -4.84 17.69 15.01
C SER A 22 -5.11 18.91 15.87
N ARG A 23 -5.28 18.73 17.20
CA ARG A 23 -5.49 19.84 18.14
C ARG A 23 -4.28 20.77 18.21
N VAL A 24 -3.08 20.19 18.24
CA VAL A 24 -1.82 20.91 18.23
C VAL A 24 -1.64 21.69 16.92
N ASN A 25 -1.92 21.08 15.77
CA ASN A 25 -1.81 21.75 14.47
C ASN A 25 -2.81 22.89 14.27
N GLN A 26 -4.05 22.76 14.76
CA GLN A 26 -5.04 23.84 14.69
C GLN A 26 -4.52 25.13 15.35
N ILE A 27 -3.86 24.99 16.49
CA ILE A 27 -3.34 26.12 17.27
C ILE A 27 -2.07 26.69 16.64
N LEU A 28 -1.21 25.84 16.08
CA LEU A 28 -0.05 26.27 15.30
C LEU A 28 -0.48 27.14 14.10
N ILE A 29 -1.56 26.76 13.42
CA ILE A 29 -2.12 27.51 12.28
C ILE A 29 -2.69 28.85 12.74
N GLN A 30 -3.40 28.89 13.87
CA GLN A 30 -4.04 30.11 14.38
C GLN A 30 -3.03 31.12 14.94
N THR A 31 -1.98 30.66 15.62
CA THR A 31 -1.09 31.53 16.41
C THR A 31 0.26 31.78 15.76
N GLY A 32 0.71 30.92 14.83
CA GLY A 32 2.03 31.00 14.20
C GLY A 32 3.22 30.84 15.16
N LYS A 33 2.98 30.51 16.44
CA LYS A 33 3.99 30.45 17.52
C LYS A 33 4.06 29.05 18.15
N LEU A 34 5.09 28.84 18.97
CA LEU A 34 5.33 27.58 19.69
C LEU A 34 4.13 27.22 20.60
N LEU A 35 3.89 25.94 20.77
CA LEU A 35 2.63 25.37 21.25
C LEU A 35 2.57 25.34 22.78
N TYR A 36 1.72 26.15 23.42
CA TYR A 36 1.47 25.93 24.85
C TYR A 36 0.03 26.01 25.31
N PRO A 37 -0.82 27.02 25.04
CA PRO A 37 -2.23 26.80 25.32
C PRO A 37 -2.76 25.82 24.27
N ILE A 38 -3.10 24.60 24.69
CA ILE A 38 -3.96 23.73 23.90
C ILE A 38 -5.37 23.91 24.45
N GLU A 39 -6.25 24.54 23.67
CA GLU A 39 -7.64 24.75 24.08
C GLU A 39 -8.29 23.41 24.47
N ASN A 40 -9.02 23.45 25.58
CA ASN A 40 -9.71 22.30 26.17
C ASN A 40 -8.80 21.12 26.53
N ASP A 41 -7.51 21.34 26.82
CA ASP A 41 -6.63 20.30 27.36
C ASP A 41 -6.71 20.25 28.89
N GLU A 42 -7.07 19.08 29.42
CA GLU A 42 -7.30 18.89 30.85
C GLU A 42 -6.02 19.03 31.69
N LEU A 43 -4.87 18.52 31.19
CA LEU A 43 -3.59 18.62 31.90
C LEU A 43 -3.19 20.09 32.06
N LEU A 44 -3.26 20.85 30.97
CA LEU A 44 -2.86 22.24 30.97
C LEU A 44 -3.80 23.11 31.80
N ASN A 45 -5.11 22.84 31.75
CA ASN A 45 -6.09 23.55 32.58
C ASN A 45 -5.84 23.33 34.08
N GLN A 46 -5.59 22.08 34.48
CA GLN A 46 -5.22 21.74 35.86
C GLN A 46 -3.89 22.37 36.27
N TYR A 47 -2.88 22.33 35.39
CA TYR A 47 -1.56 22.88 35.68
C TYR A 47 -1.56 24.40 35.82
N GLU A 48 -2.23 25.14 34.93
CA GLU A 48 -2.35 26.60 35.06
C GLU A 48 -3.19 27.00 36.28
N CYS A 49 -4.21 26.20 36.66
CA CYS A 49 -4.95 26.40 37.90
C CYS A 49 -4.04 26.25 39.14
N LEU A 50 -3.22 25.18 39.20
CA LEU A 50 -2.23 24.99 40.25
C LEU A 50 -1.24 26.14 40.29
N ARG A 51 -0.68 26.54 39.14
CA ARG A 51 0.28 27.63 39.06
C ARG A 51 -0.32 28.95 39.54
N HIS A 52 -1.57 29.25 39.17
CA HIS A 52 -2.23 30.48 39.60
C HIS A 52 -2.45 30.55 41.12
N ILE A 53 -2.75 29.41 41.75
CA ILE A 53 -2.94 29.34 43.20
C ILE A 53 -1.61 29.28 43.95
N TRP A 54 -0.64 28.49 43.47
CA TRP A 54 0.63 28.25 44.15
C TRP A 54 1.66 29.35 43.91
N VAL A 55 1.78 29.84 42.68
CA VAL A 55 2.83 30.80 42.28
C VAL A 55 2.34 32.24 42.40
N ASP A 56 1.11 32.51 41.95
CA ASP A 56 0.52 33.85 42.02
C ASP A 56 -0.22 34.08 43.36
N GLU A 57 -0.19 33.10 44.27
CA GLU A 57 -0.72 33.18 45.65
C GLU A 57 -2.22 33.54 45.75
N VAL A 58 -3.00 33.16 44.74
CA VAL A 58 -4.44 33.41 44.67
C VAL A 58 -5.22 32.42 45.55
N PRO A 59 -6.27 32.85 46.27
CA PRO A 59 -7.13 31.94 47.03
C PRO A 59 -7.70 30.81 46.17
N VAL A 60 -7.73 29.59 46.71
CA VAL A 60 -8.23 28.38 46.01
C VAL A 60 -9.62 28.61 45.40
N LYS A 61 -10.50 29.34 46.10
CA LYS A 61 -11.84 29.69 45.63
C LYS A 61 -11.79 30.42 44.28
N ASP A 62 -10.95 31.44 44.17
CA ASP A 62 -10.94 32.35 43.04
C ASP A 62 -10.22 31.71 41.84
N GLY A 63 -9.16 30.94 42.11
CA GLY A 63 -8.52 30.09 41.09
C GLY A 63 -9.47 29.03 40.52
N CYS A 64 -10.23 28.34 41.37
CA CYS A 64 -11.23 27.36 40.92
C CYS A 64 -12.32 27.99 40.04
N ILE A 65 -12.79 29.20 40.38
CA ILE A 65 -13.78 29.95 39.59
C ILE A 65 -13.20 30.30 38.21
N LYS A 66 -11.97 30.84 38.16
CA LYS A 66 -11.32 31.28 36.92
C LYS A 66 -11.13 30.15 35.90
N PHE A 67 -10.74 28.96 36.35
CA PHE A 67 -10.46 27.82 35.48
C PHE A 67 -11.64 26.85 35.31
N ASN A 68 -12.81 27.19 35.88
CA ASN A 68 -14.02 26.37 35.88
C ASN A 68 -13.79 24.95 36.45
N ILE A 69 -13.09 24.88 37.58
CA ILE A 69 -12.72 23.63 38.26
C ILE A 69 -13.42 23.56 39.63
N PRO A 70 -14.16 22.48 39.96
CA PRO A 70 -14.70 22.30 41.30
C PRO A 70 -13.59 22.22 42.36
N ARG A 71 -13.77 22.86 43.53
CA ARG A 71 -12.78 22.81 44.63
C ARG A 71 -12.43 21.38 45.05
N SER A 72 -13.40 20.48 45.03
CA SER A 72 -13.18 19.06 45.34
C SER A 72 -12.27 18.37 44.32
N SER A 73 -12.34 18.75 43.04
CA SER A 73 -11.42 18.27 42.00
C SER A 73 -10.04 18.89 42.16
N TYR A 74 -9.96 20.18 42.50
CA TYR A 74 -8.70 20.86 42.79
C TYR A 74 -7.88 20.14 43.86
N TYR A 75 -8.46 19.88 45.04
CA TYR A 75 -7.73 19.21 46.11
C TYR A 75 -7.30 17.78 45.75
N LYS A 76 -8.04 17.11 44.85
CA LYS A 76 -7.64 15.79 44.34
C LYS A 76 -6.37 15.89 43.49
N PHE A 77 -6.35 16.79 42.50
CA PHE A 77 -5.18 16.89 41.63
C PHE A 77 -4.00 17.62 42.31
N GLU A 78 -4.25 18.53 43.27
CA GLU A 78 -3.20 19.15 44.10
C GLU A 78 -2.47 18.06 44.90
N LYS A 79 -3.22 17.15 45.54
CA LYS A 79 -2.64 16.02 46.25
C LYS A 79 -1.81 15.13 45.33
N VAL A 80 -2.33 14.79 44.16
CA VAL A 80 -1.64 13.95 43.17
C VAL A 80 -0.38 14.64 42.62
N PHE A 81 -0.42 15.96 42.42
CA PHE A 81 0.73 16.76 42.01
C PHE A 81 1.79 16.84 43.12
N VAL A 82 1.40 16.97 44.38
CA VAL A 82 2.31 16.92 45.52
C VAL A 82 2.99 15.55 45.60
N ASP A 83 2.21 14.47 45.53
CA ASP A 83 2.71 13.11 45.67
C ASP A 83 3.57 12.67 44.47
N PHE A 84 3.18 12.98 43.23
CA PHE A 84 3.75 12.39 42.01
C PHE A 84 4.25 13.39 40.95
N GLY A 85 4.06 14.69 41.19
CA GLY A 85 4.44 15.75 40.26
C GLY A 85 3.58 15.83 39.00
N LEU A 86 4.11 16.51 37.99
CA LEU A 86 3.38 16.74 36.74
C LEU A 86 2.90 15.44 36.06
N PRO A 87 3.65 14.31 36.07
CA PRO A 87 3.16 13.04 35.54
C PRO A 87 1.88 12.54 36.23
N GLY A 88 1.63 12.93 37.48
CA GLY A 88 0.40 12.58 38.20
C GLY A 88 -0.85 13.27 37.65
N LEU A 89 -0.70 14.42 36.99
CA LEU A 89 -1.82 15.17 36.41
C LEU A 89 -2.26 14.65 35.03
N LEU A 90 -1.44 13.80 34.38
CA LEU A 90 -1.79 13.19 33.11
C LEU A 90 -2.90 12.15 33.28
N PHE A 91 -3.84 12.16 32.35
CA PHE A 91 -4.99 11.26 32.36
C PHE A 91 -5.14 10.53 31.02
N LEU A 92 -5.46 9.23 31.08
CA LEU A 92 -5.79 8.41 29.91
C LEU A 92 -7.19 7.78 30.08
N PRO A 93 -8.11 7.95 29.10
CA PRO A 93 -9.45 7.39 29.20
C PRO A 93 -9.42 5.86 29.20
N HIS A 94 -10.04 5.22 30.21
CA HIS A 94 -10.27 3.77 30.30
C HIS A 94 -9.06 2.87 29.97
N ILE A 95 -8.41 2.35 31.01
CA ILE A 95 -7.36 1.33 30.88
C ILE A 95 -8.03 -0.06 30.99
N PRO A 96 -8.02 -0.90 29.94
CA PRO A 96 -8.51 -2.27 30.00
C PRO A 96 -7.73 -3.14 31.00
N LYS A 97 -8.29 -4.30 31.34
CA LYS A 97 -7.61 -5.33 32.13
C LYS A 97 -6.25 -5.68 31.49
N GLN A 98 -5.22 -5.72 32.32
CA GLN A 98 -3.83 -5.89 31.89
C GLN A 98 -3.52 -7.36 31.61
N PHE A 99 -2.97 -7.66 30.42
CA PHE A 99 -2.51 -8.99 30.03
C PHE A 99 -1.05 -8.93 29.54
N PRO A 100 -0.11 -8.62 30.45
CA PRO A 100 1.25 -8.26 30.07
C PRO A 100 1.99 -9.36 29.33
N ASP A 101 1.79 -10.61 29.74
CA ASP A 101 2.45 -11.76 29.10
C ASP A 101 1.90 -12.03 27.71
N LEU A 102 0.59 -11.89 27.51
CA LEU A 102 -0.04 -12.04 26.20
C LEU A 102 0.36 -10.89 25.28
N GLU A 103 0.37 -9.65 25.77
CA GLU A 103 0.85 -8.50 25.02
C GLU A 103 2.30 -8.68 24.57
N GLN A 104 3.19 -9.11 25.48
CA GLN A 104 4.58 -9.39 25.12
C GLN A 104 4.70 -10.50 24.08
N LEU A 105 3.92 -11.58 24.22
CA LEU A 105 3.97 -12.70 23.29
C LEU A 105 3.43 -12.31 21.91
N VAL A 106 2.30 -11.61 21.84
CA VAL A 106 1.71 -11.14 20.57
C VAL A 106 2.66 -10.20 19.83
N ILE A 107 3.27 -9.24 20.54
CA ILE A 107 4.23 -8.31 19.93
C ILE A 107 5.52 -9.03 19.55
N LEU A 108 6.01 -9.99 20.35
CA LEU A 108 7.15 -10.84 20.00
C LEU A 108 6.87 -11.60 18.70
N ILE A 109 5.72 -12.28 18.61
CA ILE A 109 5.30 -13.03 17.43
C ILE A 109 5.23 -12.11 16.21
N LYS A 110 4.57 -10.95 16.34
CA LYS A 110 4.39 -10.03 15.22
C LYS A 110 5.70 -9.39 14.75
N LYS A 111 6.63 -9.09 15.65
CA LYS A 111 7.98 -8.61 15.30
C LYS A 111 8.83 -9.70 14.65
N ALA A 112 8.76 -10.92 15.17
CA ALA A 112 9.50 -12.06 14.65
C ALA A 112 9.00 -12.51 13.27
N ARG A 113 7.68 -12.51 13.06
CA ARG A 113 7.01 -12.96 11.84
C ARG A 113 5.85 -12.01 11.47
N PRO A 114 6.13 -10.89 10.79
CA PRO A 114 5.13 -9.86 10.48
C PRO A 114 3.96 -10.33 9.62
N SER A 115 4.14 -11.37 8.81
CA SER A 115 3.13 -11.94 7.91
C SER A 115 2.08 -12.80 8.61
N LEU A 116 2.25 -13.14 9.89
CA LEU A 116 1.31 -14.00 10.59
C LEU A 116 -0.08 -13.36 10.74
N SER A 117 -1.09 -14.15 10.43
CA SER A 117 -2.50 -13.83 10.60
C SER A 117 -2.88 -13.78 12.09
N TYR A 118 -3.99 -13.12 12.42
CA TYR A 118 -4.44 -13.01 13.81
C TYR A 118 -4.84 -14.39 14.39
N THR A 119 -5.39 -15.27 13.56
CA THR A 119 -5.71 -16.66 13.93
C THR A 119 -4.45 -17.48 14.15
N SER A 120 -3.38 -17.22 13.40
CA SER A 120 -2.09 -17.85 13.64
C SER A 120 -1.48 -17.42 14.96
N ILE A 121 -1.50 -16.11 15.24
CA ILE A 121 -1.04 -15.57 16.52
C ILE A 121 -1.84 -16.19 17.67
N LEU A 122 -3.18 -16.29 17.52
CA LEU A 122 -4.08 -16.93 18.49
C LEU A 122 -3.63 -18.34 18.85
N ARG A 123 -3.33 -19.17 17.86
CA ARG A 123 -2.90 -20.56 18.08
C ARG A 123 -1.58 -20.63 18.86
N ILE A 124 -0.60 -19.78 18.55
CA ILE A 124 0.68 -19.73 19.31
C ILE A 124 0.41 -19.32 20.75
N THR A 125 -0.37 -18.27 20.96
CA THR A 125 -0.68 -17.76 22.30
C THR A 125 -1.53 -18.74 23.13
N GLN A 126 -2.35 -19.59 22.51
CA GLN A 126 -3.09 -20.66 23.18
C GLN A 126 -2.20 -21.85 23.56
N ALA A 127 -1.15 -22.11 22.80
CA ALA A 127 -0.24 -23.22 23.06
C ALA A 127 0.81 -22.91 24.14
N VAL A 128 1.10 -21.64 24.39
CA VAL A 128 1.98 -21.22 25.48
C VAL A 128 1.20 -21.26 26.80
N PRO A 129 1.61 -22.09 27.79
CA PRO A 129 0.85 -22.28 29.03
C PRO A 129 0.55 -20.98 29.77
N LEU A 130 1.53 -20.06 29.79
CA LEU A 130 1.39 -18.78 30.47
C LEU A 130 0.21 -17.95 29.97
N THR A 131 -0.09 -18.00 28.67
CA THR A 131 -1.11 -17.13 28.03
C THR A 131 -2.42 -17.84 27.70
N ARG A 132 -2.47 -19.17 27.84
CA ARG A 132 -3.54 -20.02 27.30
C ARG A 132 -4.95 -19.64 27.76
N GLU A 133 -5.14 -19.34 29.03
CA GLU A 133 -6.48 -19.22 29.65
C GLU A 133 -7.25 -17.95 29.28
N TYR A 134 -6.55 -16.89 28.89
CA TYR A 134 -7.13 -15.56 28.67
C TYR A 134 -6.94 -15.04 27.24
N THR A 135 -6.38 -15.88 26.36
CA THR A 135 -6.17 -15.50 24.96
C THR A 135 -7.49 -15.54 24.18
N THR A 136 -7.88 -14.41 23.60
CA THR A 136 -8.98 -14.32 22.63
C THR A 136 -8.57 -13.53 21.39
N LEU A 137 -9.24 -13.77 20.26
CA LEU A 137 -8.98 -13.06 19.01
C LEU A 137 -9.22 -11.55 19.14
N SER A 138 -10.26 -11.15 19.89
CA SER A 138 -10.56 -9.75 20.19
C SER A 138 -9.39 -9.09 20.93
N LEU A 139 -8.84 -9.76 21.95
CA LEU A 139 -7.74 -9.23 22.74
C LEU A 139 -6.44 -9.10 21.93
N ILE A 140 -6.15 -10.08 21.06
CA ILE A 140 -5.02 -10.02 20.11
C ILE A 140 -5.18 -8.84 19.16
N SER A 141 -6.37 -8.65 18.59
CA SER A 141 -6.64 -7.51 17.71
C SER A 141 -6.41 -6.19 18.43
N SER A 142 -6.91 -6.04 19.67
CA SER A 142 -6.71 -4.82 20.47
C SER A 142 -5.24 -4.58 20.79
N ILE A 143 -4.47 -5.63 21.13
CA ILE A 143 -3.01 -5.53 21.33
C ILE A 143 -2.34 -5.03 20.05
N LEU A 144 -2.61 -5.66 18.90
CA LEU A 144 -1.98 -5.31 17.63
C LEU A 144 -2.30 -3.87 17.21
N GLN A 145 -3.56 -3.44 17.34
CA GLN A 145 -3.97 -2.06 17.06
C GLN A 145 -3.28 -1.05 17.98
N SER A 146 -3.12 -1.37 19.27
CA SER A 146 -2.44 -0.51 20.26
C SER A 146 -0.96 -0.26 19.94
N TYR A 147 -0.37 -1.08 19.07
CA TYR A 147 1.02 -1.02 18.62
C TYR A 147 1.16 -0.63 17.13
N GLY A 148 0.07 -0.25 16.47
CA GLY A 148 0.08 0.20 15.06
C GLY A 148 0.05 -0.92 14.03
N TYR A 149 -0.17 -2.19 14.43
CA TYR A 149 -0.30 -3.34 13.52
C TYR A 149 -1.74 -3.57 13.01
N GLY A 150 -2.50 -2.48 12.84
CA GLY A 150 -3.87 -2.47 12.33
C GLY A 150 -3.96 -2.62 10.80
N LEU A 151 -5.15 -2.33 10.24
CA LEU A 151 -5.49 -2.52 8.81
C LEU A 151 -4.52 -1.83 7.84
N SER A 152 -3.93 -0.69 8.20
CA SER A 152 -2.97 0.05 7.36
C SER A 152 -1.57 -0.55 7.36
N SER A 153 -1.15 -1.18 8.47
CA SER A 153 0.20 -1.74 8.71
C SER A 153 1.36 -0.88 8.18
N MET A 154 1.19 0.45 8.16
CA MET A 154 2.20 1.38 7.67
C MET A 154 3.31 1.48 8.71
N LYS A 155 4.56 1.54 8.26
CA LYS A 155 5.72 1.69 9.16
C LYS A 155 5.62 2.94 10.03
N SER A 156 5.07 4.03 9.50
CA SER A 156 4.81 5.26 10.26
C SER A 156 3.85 5.05 11.44
N ASP A 157 2.82 4.23 11.26
CA ASP A 157 1.83 3.93 12.30
C ASP A 157 2.49 3.09 13.40
N ILE A 158 3.28 2.09 13.00
CA ILE A 158 4.07 1.26 13.92
C ILE A 158 5.05 2.13 14.72
N ASP A 159 5.77 3.04 14.07
CA ASP A 159 6.75 3.92 14.73
C ASP A 159 6.06 4.89 15.71
N PHE A 160 4.92 5.47 15.31
CA PHE A 160 4.11 6.36 16.14
C PHE A 160 3.57 5.63 17.38
N TRP A 161 2.87 4.51 17.19
CA TRP A 161 2.25 3.78 18.29
C TRP A 161 3.30 3.13 19.20
N ASN A 162 4.45 2.69 18.70
CA ASN A 162 5.57 2.27 19.54
C ASN A 162 6.13 3.43 20.39
N ASN A 163 6.21 4.65 19.86
CA ASN A 163 6.59 5.83 20.63
C ASN A 163 5.60 6.09 21.77
N VAL A 164 4.29 6.07 21.46
CA VAL A 164 3.20 6.18 22.45
C VAL A 164 3.34 5.13 23.55
N GLN A 165 3.49 3.85 23.19
CA GLN A 165 3.62 2.74 24.14
C GLN A 165 4.82 2.90 25.08
N ARG A 166 5.97 3.39 24.59
CA ARG A 166 7.15 3.65 25.42
C ARG A 166 6.97 4.80 26.40
N ARG A 167 6.24 5.85 26.00
CA ARG A 167 5.89 6.97 26.88
C ARG A 167 4.93 6.54 27.95
N LEU A 168 3.89 5.81 27.58
CA LEU A 168 2.89 5.32 28.50
C LEU A 168 3.51 4.41 29.61
N LYS A 169 4.46 3.53 29.24
CA LYS A 169 5.24 2.74 30.21
C LYS A 169 6.05 3.62 31.16
N THR A 170 6.64 4.70 30.64
CA THR A 170 7.42 5.65 31.45
C THR A 170 6.52 6.46 32.38
N TRP A 171 5.37 6.91 31.88
CA TRP A 171 4.34 7.62 32.64
C TRP A 171 3.86 6.80 33.82
N LEU A 172 3.46 5.54 33.63
CA LEU A 172 3.00 4.67 34.72
C LEU A 172 4.06 4.46 35.81
N ARG A 173 5.34 4.40 35.44
CA ARG A 173 6.43 4.32 36.43
C ARG A 173 6.54 5.62 37.23
N LEU A 174 6.39 6.76 36.57
CA LEU A 174 6.48 8.07 37.21
C LEU A 174 5.24 8.35 38.09
N SER A 175 4.04 8.00 37.64
CA SER A 175 2.79 8.20 38.40
C SER A 175 2.65 7.30 39.62
N LYS A 176 3.47 6.25 39.75
CA LYS A 176 3.58 5.42 40.95
C LYS A 176 4.74 5.78 41.88
N LYS A 177 5.70 6.57 41.40
CA LYS A 177 6.90 6.92 42.16
C LYS A 177 6.69 8.27 42.85
N LYS A 178 6.59 8.25 44.18
CA LYS A 178 6.48 9.49 44.95
C LYS A 178 7.68 10.40 44.75
N ILE A 179 7.43 11.69 44.54
CA ILE A 179 8.43 12.74 44.54
C ILE A 179 8.51 13.38 45.92
N LYS A 180 9.71 13.76 46.36
CA LYS A 180 9.94 14.43 47.65
C LYS A 180 10.26 15.90 47.41
N GLY A 181 9.91 16.77 48.35
CA GLY A 181 10.32 18.18 48.34
C GLY A 181 9.20 19.18 48.08
N ARG A 182 7.97 18.75 47.75
CA ARG A 182 6.79 19.65 47.73
C ARG A 182 6.18 19.74 49.11
N ASP A 183 5.87 20.96 49.54
CA ASP A 183 5.23 21.26 50.81
C ASP A 183 4.02 22.17 50.61
N LEU A 184 2.89 21.81 51.22
CA LEU A 184 1.67 22.62 51.20
C LEU A 184 1.80 23.87 52.08
N SER A 185 2.72 23.87 53.04
CA SER A 185 3.01 25.03 53.89
C SER A 185 3.83 26.10 53.15
N ASP A 186 4.67 25.69 52.19
CA ASP A 186 5.43 26.55 51.28
C ASP A 186 5.13 26.20 49.82
N ARG A 187 3.91 26.53 49.37
CA ARG A 187 3.45 26.25 48.00
C ARG A 187 4.37 26.92 46.96
N LYS A 188 4.68 28.20 47.13
CA LYS A 188 5.43 28.98 46.13
C LYS A 188 6.88 28.53 46.02
N GLY A 189 7.57 28.34 47.16
CA GLY A 189 8.96 27.93 47.20
C GLY A 189 9.19 26.49 46.72
N THR A 190 8.17 25.64 46.84
CA THR A 190 8.27 24.22 46.45
C THR A 190 7.52 23.84 45.18
N PHE A 191 6.93 24.79 44.45
CA PHE A 191 6.16 24.51 43.23
C PHE A 191 6.99 23.85 42.13
N LEU A 192 8.16 24.42 41.81
CA LEU A 192 9.05 23.96 40.72
C LEU A 192 10.23 23.17 41.29
N LEU A 193 10.15 21.84 41.23
CA LEU A 193 11.22 20.95 41.71
C LEU A 193 12.21 20.58 40.61
N LYS A 194 13.50 20.47 40.97
CA LYS A 194 14.56 20.03 40.05
C LYS A 194 14.39 18.55 39.66
N GLU A 195 13.85 17.76 40.56
CA GLU A 195 13.61 16.33 40.42
C GLU A 195 12.44 16.06 39.45
N ASP A 196 11.52 17.01 39.29
CA ASP A 196 10.38 16.91 38.36
C ASP A 196 10.78 17.37 36.95
N LYS A 197 11.42 16.44 36.22
CA LYS A 197 11.87 16.69 34.84
C LYS A 197 10.72 17.04 33.91
N SER A 198 9.54 16.43 34.07
CA SER A 198 8.39 16.69 33.21
C SER A 198 7.86 18.11 33.43
N GLN A 199 7.80 18.57 34.69
CA GLN A 199 7.42 19.95 35.01
C GLN A 199 8.37 20.97 34.39
N ARG A 200 9.68 20.77 34.50
CA ARG A 200 10.68 21.67 33.88
C ARG A 200 10.55 21.73 32.36
N GLN A 201 10.23 20.59 31.72
CA GLN A 201 9.99 20.53 30.28
C GLN A 201 8.75 21.33 29.89
N LEU A 202 7.66 21.20 30.66
CA LEU A 202 6.44 21.98 30.44
C LEU A 202 6.67 23.48 30.64
N GLU A 203 7.35 23.88 31.73
CA GLU A 203 7.70 25.27 32.01
C GLU A 203 8.63 25.87 30.97
N LEU A 204 9.57 25.11 30.40
CA LEU A 204 10.39 25.58 29.28
C LEU A 204 9.54 25.92 28.05
N ILE A 205 8.58 25.05 27.68
CA ILE A 205 7.68 25.27 26.55
C ILE A 205 6.79 26.50 26.83
N ARG A 206 6.20 26.56 28.02
CA ARG A 206 5.38 27.69 28.49
C ARG A 206 6.14 29.01 28.47
N HIS A 207 7.37 29.02 29.00
CA HIS A 207 8.21 30.22 29.08
C HIS A 207 8.57 30.73 27.69
N LEU A 208 8.94 29.85 26.76
CA LEU A 208 9.22 30.22 25.36
C LEU A 208 7.98 30.68 24.61
N PHE A 209 6.79 30.21 24.98
CA PHE A 209 5.54 30.70 24.41
C PHE A 209 5.28 32.17 24.79
N TYR A 210 5.43 32.51 26.07
CA TYR A 210 5.21 33.88 26.55
C TYR A 210 6.39 34.83 26.27
N ASN A 211 7.58 34.30 26.00
CA ASN A 211 8.80 35.07 25.73
C ASN A 211 9.42 34.65 24.38
N PRO A 212 8.76 34.94 23.25
CA PRO A 212 9.16 34.42 21.93
C PRO A 212 10.52 34.94 21.45
N ASP A 213 10.96 36.10 21.93
CA ASP A 213 12.23 36.73 21.52
C ASP A 213 13.45 36.19 22.29
N GLU A 214 13.23 35.35 23.32
CA GLU A 214 14.32 34.78 24.10
C GLU A 214 15.07 33.70 23.31
N LYS A 215 16.41 33.78 23.32
CA LYS A 215 17.25 32.75 22.70
C LYS A 215 17.03 31.40 23.37
N ILE A 216 16.74 30.37 22.57
CA ILE A 216 16.52 28.98 23.01
C ILE A 216 17.62 28.48 23.96
N LYS A 217 18.89 28.85 23.71
CA LYS A 217 20.03 28.50 24.57
C LYS A 217 19.89 29.04 25.99
N THR A 218 19.40 30.27 26.14
CA THR A 218 19.22 30.96 27.41
C THR A 218 18.09 30.31 28.21
N ALA A 219 16.94 30.10 27.57
CA ALA A 219 15.81 29.42 28.18
C ALA A 219 16.16 27.98 28.59
N CYS A 220 16.85 27.21 27.74
CA CYS A 220 17.33 25.86 28.05
C CYS A 220 18.24 25.83 29.29
N LYS A 221 19.13 26.81 29.45
CA LYS A 221 19.97 26.94 30.66
C LYS A 221 19.14 27.26 31.90
N LYS A 222 18.14 28.15 31.79
CA LYS A 222 17.26 28.55 32.90
C LYS A 222 16.50 27.36 33.50
N PHE A 223 16.05 26.42 32.67
CA PHE A 223 15.31 25.24 33.11
C PHE A 223 16.18 23.98 33.28
N ASP A 224 17.50 24.09 33.10
CA ASP A 224 18.45 22.97 33.19
C ASP A 224 18.05 21.79 32.24
N ILE A 225 17.79 22.15 30.98
CA ILE A 225 17.43 21.21 29.90
C ILE A 225 18.46 21.32 28.76
N PRO A 226 19.08 20.21 28.32
CA PRO A 226 19.97 20.24 27.16
C PRO A 226 19.24 20.66 25.87
N GLN A 227 19.89 21.45 25.02
CA GLN A 227 19.31 21.88 23.74
C GLN A 227 18.86 20.70 22.85
N THR A 228 19.61 19.60 22.84
CA THR A 228 19.26 18.38 22.11
C THR A 228 17.94 17.77 22.60
N THR A 229 17.68 17.87 23.91
CA THR A 229 16.43 17.41 24.51
C THR A 229 15.28 18.35 24.16
N TYR A 230 15.53 19.66 24.09
CA TYR A 230 14.54 20.65 23.63
C TYR A 230 14.07 20.38 22.20
N TYR A 231 14.97 20.21 21.23
CA TYR A 231 14.55 19.98 19.84
C TYR A 231 13.77 18.69 19.68
N ARG A 232 14.15 17.63 20.41
CA ARG A 232 13.37 16.39 20.46
C ARG A 232 12.00 16.60 21.10
N LEU A 233 11.95 17.32 22.23
CA LEU A 233 10.72 17.64 22.95
C LEU A 233 9.74 18.41 22.06
N ILE A 234 10.19 19.45 21.34
CA ILE A 234 9.34 20.21 20.42
C ILE A 234 8.86 19.35 19.27
N SER A 235 9.73 18.53 18.69
CA SER A 235 9.33 17.60 17.64
C SER A 235 8.26 16.63 18.15
N ASP A 236 8.39 16.10 19.35
CA ASP A 236 7.41 15.18 19.94
C ASP A 236 6.10 15.90 20.31
N TYR A 237 6.19 17.14 20.81
CA TYR A 237 5.04 17.95 21.22
C TYR A 237 4.13 18.29 20.04
N GLN A 238 4.69 18.44 18.83
CA GLN A 238 3.90 18.60 17.61
C GLN A 238 2.95 17.42 17.35
N PHE A 239 3.35 16.20 17.72
CA PHE A 239 2.57 14.99 17.44
C PHE A 239 1.71 14.52 18.62
N LEU A 240 2.19 14.72 19.85
CA LEU A 240 1.58 14.16 21.06
C LEU A 240 1.09 15.24 22.03
N GLY A 241 1.27 16.52 21.72
CA GLY A 241 0.89 17.61 22.60
C GLY A 241 1.52 17.45 24.00
N PRO A 242 0.75 17.63 25.09
CA PRO A 242 1.28 17.60 26.44
C PRO A 242 1.87 16.24 26.84
N TRP A 243 1.51 15.14 26.18
CA TRP A 243 2.12 13.82 26.43
C TRP A 243 3.61 13.76 26.05
N ALA A 244 4.12 14.71 25.27
CA ALA A 244 5.52 14.77 24.89
C ALA A 244 6.48 15.04 26.07
N ILE A 245 5.99 15.60 27.18
CA ILE A 245 6.76 15.84 28.42
C ILE A 245 7.17 14.55 29.14
N ILE A 246 6.55 13.42 28.76
CA ILE A 246 6.96 12.11 29.24
C ILE A 246 7.98 11.55 28.26
N PRO A 247 9.25 11.37 28.64
CA PRO A 247 10.25 10.89 27.72
C PRO A 247 9.95 9.46 27.27
N ALA A 248 10.09 9.17 25.97
CA ALA A 248 10.15 7.80 25.49
C ALA A 248 11.49 7.18 25.93
N CYS A 249 11.45 6.05 26.64
CA CYS A 249 12.66 5.29 26.93
C CYS A 249 13.31 4.80 25.62
N SER A 250 14.63 4.83 25.52
CA SER A 250 15.35 4.19 24.42
C SER A 250 15.13 2.69 24.44
N ASP A 251 15.09 2.07 23.27
CA ASP A 251 15.14 0.62 23.17
C ASP A 251 16.45 0.16 23.81
N GLY A 252 16.38 -0.80 24.74
CA GLY A 252 17.56 -1.27 25.47
C GLY A 252 18.60 -1.90 24.53
N ARG A 253 19.76 -2.27 25.09
CA ARG A 253 20.79 -3.01 24.33
C ARG A 253 20.18 -4.26 23.67
N GLU A 254 20.52 -4.49 22.41
CA GLU A 254 20.05 -5.64 21.64
C GLU A 254 20.46 -6.94 22.34
N GLY A 255 19.46 -7.70 22.80
CA GLY A 255 19.65 -9.06 23.32
C GLY A 255 19.42 -10.10 22.21
N ILE A 256 19.04 -11.31 22.60
CA ILE A 256 18.60 -12.36 21.65
C ILE A 256 17.52 -11.77 20.72
N SER A 257 17.66 -11.99 19.41
CA SER A 257 16.71 -11.48 18.42
C SER A 257 15.31 -12.02 18.67
N ASP A 258 14.29 -11.21 18.39
CA ASP A 258 12.89 -11.60 18.59
C ASP A 258 12.51 -12.84 17.75
N ARG A 259 13.11 -12.98 16.57
CA ARG A 259 12.99 -14.18 15.73
C ARG A 259 13.53 -15.43 16.44
N LEU A 260 14.77 -15.37 16.93
CA LEU A 260 15.37 -16.51 17.62
C LEU A 260 14.61 -16.87 18.91
N LYS A 261 14.12 -15.89 19.66
CA LYS A 261 13.27 -16.16 20.84
C LYS A 261 12.01 -16.93 20.44
N LEU A 262 11.32 -16.50 19.37
CA LEU A 262 10.13 -17.19 18.91
C LEU A 262 10.46 -18.60 18.42
N ASP A 263 11.52 -18.78 17.63
CA ASP A 263 11.93 -20.09 17.11
C ASP A 263 12.28 -21.05 18.25
N VAL A 264 12.96 -20.59 19.31
CA VAL A 264 13.21 -21.39 20.53
C VAL A 264 11.91 -21.78 21.23
N ILE A 265 10.93 -20.86 21.34
CA ILE A 265 9.62 -21.15 21.95
C ILE A 265 8.89 -22.20 21.12
N LEU A 266 8.81 -22.04 19.80
CA LEU A 266 8.14 -22.97 18.89
C LEU A 266 8.81 -24.34 18.87
N GLU A 267 10.14 -24.37 18.84
CA GLU A 267 10.91 -25.62 18.85
C GLU A 267 10.75 -26.38 20.16
N LYS A 268 10.75 -25.68 21.30
CA LYS A 268 10.46 -26.28 22.60
C LYS A 268 8.98 -26.68 22.72
N LEU A 269 8.08 -25.98 22.02
CA LEU A 269 6.67 -26.37 21.95
C LEU A 269 6.50 -27.71 21.21
N LYS A 270 7.21 -27.84 20.09
CA LYS A 270 7.25 -29.04 19.25
C LYS A 270 7.97 -30.20 19.94
N ASN A 271 9.07 -29.92 20.64
CA ASN A 271 9.91 -30.94 21.27
C ASN A 271 10.06 -30.69 22.78
N PRO A 272 9.07 -31.09 23.59
CA PRO A 272 9.07 -30.94 25.05
C PRO A 272 10.33 -31.46 25.76
N GLN A 273 10.95 -32.51 25.23
CA GLN A 273 12.12 -33.16 25.83
C GLN A 273 13.43 -32.39 25.63
N TYR A 274 13.49 -31.43 24.69
CA TYR A 274 14.73 -30.73 24.35
C TYR A 274 15.28 -29.90 25.51
N THR A 275 16.56 -30.08 25.83
CA THR A 275 17.25 -29.26 26.84
C THR A 275 17.78 -27.97 26.20
N PRO A 276 18.17 -26.97 27.00
CA PRO A 276 18.87 -25.79 26.49
C PRO A 276 20.07 -26.13 25.60
N GLU A 277 20.84 -27.16 25.95
CA GLU A 277 21.98 -27.64 25.16
C GLU A 277 21.55 -28.23 23.81
N THR A 278 20.44 -28.97 23.76
CA THR A 278 19.89 -29.51 22.52
C THR A 278 19.48 -28.39 21.56
N ILE A 279 18.80 -27.36 22.08
CA ILE A 279 18.39 -26.18 21.30
C ILE A 279 19.61 -25.42 20.75
N ILE A 280 20.63 -25.19 21.59
CA ILE A 280 21.89 -24.53 21.19
C ILE A 280 22.55 -25.29 20.04
N LYS A 281 22.66 -26.62 20.16
CA LYS A 281 23.24 -27.47 19.12
C LYS A 281 22.41 -27.46 17.84
N LYS A 282 21.09 -27.54 17.94
CA LYS A 282 20.17 -27.55 16.79
C LYS A 282 20.24 -26.26 15.98
N PHE A 283 20.17 -25.11 16.65
CA PHE A 283 20.21 -23.80 16.00
C PHE A 283 21.64 -23.26 15.78
N LYS A 284 22.67 -24.03 16.14
CA LYS A 284 24.10 -23.65 16.03
C LYS A 284 24.38 -22.27 16.65
N LEU A 285 23.91 -22.07 17.88
CA LEU A 285 23.98 -20.77 18.56
C LEU A 285 25.25 -20.63 19.40
N ASP A 286 25.86 -19.45 19.36
CA ASP A 286 26.97 -19.09 20.25
C ASP A 286 26.44 -18.31 21.47
N ILE A 287 25.65 -18.97 22.33
CA ILE A 287 25.06 -18.38 23.54
C ILE A 287 25.07 -19.36 24.71
N SER A 288 25.08 -18.83 25.93
CA SER A 288 25.04 -19.67 27.15
C SER A 288 23.73 -20.45 27.29
N ARG A 289 23.81 -21.66 27.85
CA ARG A 289 22.62 -22.48 28.22
C ARG A 289 21.62 -21.73 29.09
N TYR A 290 22.11 -20.85 29.98
CA TYR A 290 21.28 -20.04 30.87
C TYR A 290 20.39 -19.06 30.10
N ALA A 291 20.83 -18.59 28.94
CA ALA A 291 20.05 -17.66 28.12
C ALA A 291 18.81 -18.34 27.52
N ILE A 292 18.95 -19.59 27.05
CA ILE A 292 17.81 -20.41 26.58
C ILE A 292 16.94 -20.85 27.76
N HIS A 293 17.54 -21.23 28.89
CA HIS A 293 16.79 -21.60 30.10
C HIS A 293 15.84 -20.49 30.56
N ARG A 294 16.31 -19.23 30.55
CA ARG A 294 15.47 -18.06 30.87
C ARG A 294 14.27 -17.92 29.94
N ILE A 295 14.38 -18.29 28.66
CA ILE A 295 13.24 -18.30 27.73
C ILE A 295 12.25 -19.38 28.14
N PHE A 296 12.72 -20.57 28.52
CA PHE A 296 11.86 -21.67 28.94
C PHE A 296 11.06 -21.34 30.20
N GLU A 297 11.75 -20.82 31.22
CA GLU A 297 11.12 -20.40 32.48
C GLU A 297 10.15 -19.26 32.25
N LYS A 298 10.55 -18.23 31.49
CA LYS A 298 9.70 -17.06 31.22
C LYS A 298 8.35 -17.45 30.63
N TRP A 299 8.32 -18.41 29.70
CA TRP A 299 7.10 -18.80 29.01
C TRP A 299 6.43 -20.05 29.59
N CYS A 300 6.89 -20.53 30.75
CA CYS A 300 6.39 -21.74 31.42
C CYS A 300 6.41 -22.99 30.52
N ILE A 301 7.42 -23.12 29.66
CA ILE A 301 7.57 -24.24 28.70
C ILE A 301 8.64 -25.27 29.11
N SER A 302 9.12 -25.24 30.36
CA SER A 302 10.15 -26.15 30.87
C SER A 302 9.67 -27.59 31.09
N ASN A 303 8.36 -27.80 31.29
CA ASN A 303 7.79 -29.12 31.56
C ASN A 303 8.03 -30.08 30.39
N LYS A 304 8.71 -31.21 30.65
CA LYS A 304 9.03 -32.23 29.63
C LYS A 304 7.86 -33.16 29.30
N ASN A 305 6.88 -33.29 30.19
CA ASN A 305 5.76 -34.23 30.06
C ASN A 305 4.54 -33.65 29.33
N ARG A 306 4.66 -32.41 28.82
CA ARG A 306 3.61 -31.78 28.00
C ARG A 306 3.51 -32.45 26.63
N GLU A 307 2.34 -32.36 26.01
CA GLU A 307 2.17 -32.83 24.64
C GLU A 307 3.02 -32.02 23.64
N PRO A 308 3.69 -32.69 22.68
CA PRO A 308 4.31 -32.06 21.52
C PRO A 308 3.28 -31.27 20.69
N LEU A 309 3.57 -30.00 20.40
CA LEU A 309 2.71 -29.12 19.59
C LEU A 309 3.52 -28.45 18.47
N ALA A 310 3.40 -28.98 17.26
CA ALA A 310 4.03 -28.45 16.05
C ALA A 310 3.18 -27.32 15.42
N LEU A 311 3.32 -26.11 15.97
CA LEU A 311 2.58 -24.93 15.50
C LEU A 311 3.24 -24.26 14.30
N ASP A 312 4.54 -24.48 14.12
CA ASP A 312 5.32 -24.05 12.99
C ASP A 312 4.89 -24.78 11.71
N GLU A 313 4.64 -26.10 11.74
CA GLU A 313 4.30 -26.90 10.55
C GLU A 313 3.02 -26.46 9.80
N PHE A 314 2.13 -25.70 10.46
CA PHE A 314 0.92 -25.13 9.83
C PHE A 314 0.94 -23.61 9.67
N MET A 315 1.96 -22.92 10.20
CA MET A 315 1.99 -21.44 10.29
C MET A 315 3.22 -20.84 9.63
N VAL A 316 3.88 -21.66 8.85
CA VAL A 316 5.14 -21.42 8.21
C VAL A 316 4.92 -21.77 6.74
N LYS A 317 4.58 -20.75 5.96
CA LYS A 317 5.40 -20.58 4.77
C LYS A 317 6.74 -20.07 5.29
N ASP A 318 7.57 -21.00 5.74
CA ASP A 318 9.00 -20.78 5.71
C ASP A 318 9.22 -20.47 4.25
N PHE A 319 9.92 -19.37 3.94
CA PHE A 319 10.72 -19.38 2.72
C PHE A 319 11.92 -20.32 2.93
N ASP A 320 11.64 -21.53 3.44
CA ASP A 320 12.36 -22.72 3.10
C ASP A 320 12.02 -22.90 1.63
N SER A 321 13.06 -23.13 0.87
CA SER A 321 13.03 -23.60 -0.51
C SER A 321 12.39 -24.99 -0.63
N LYS A 322 11.29 -25.26 0.08
CA LYS A 322 10.30 -26.21 -0.38
C LYS A 322 9.45 -25.42 -1.33
N THR A 323 9.69 -25.67 -2.61
CA THR A 323 8.79 -25.38 -3.72
C THR A 323 7.38 -25.79 -3.34
N GLU A 324 6.64 -24.90 -2.67
CA GLU A 324 5.20 -25.00 -2.69
C GLU A 324 4.84 -24.95 -4.17
N ILE A 325 4.30 -26.08 -4.65
CA ILE A 325 3.86 -26.20 -6.03
C ILE A 325 2.92 -25.03 -6.28
N PHE A 326 3.32 -24.13 -7.18
CA PHE A 326 2.53 -22.96 -7.53
C PHE A 326 1.14 -23.42 -7.94
N GLN A 327 0.11 -22.97 -7.22
CA GLN A 327 -1.28 -23.26 -7.56
C GLN A 327 -1.89 -22.04 -8.25
N PRO A 328 -2.33 -22.17 -9.50
CA PRO A 328 -3.05 -21.10 -10.19
C PRO A 328 -4.29 -20.69 -9.39
N VAL A 329 -4.53 -19.38 -9.32
CA VAL A 329 -5.73 -18.83 -8.68
C VAL A 329 -6.96 -19.25 -9.51
N LYS A 330 -7.94 -19.89 -8.86
CA LYS A 330 -9.25 -20.14 -9.49
C LYS A 330 -9.98 -18.81 -9.65
N THR A 331 -10.32 -18.47 -10.89
CA THR A 331 -11.03 -17.22 -11.20
C THR A 331 -12.49 -17.29 -10.77
N ALA A 332 -13.09 -16.13 -10.48
CA ALA A 332 -14.51 -15.99 -10.17
C ALA A 332 -15.39 -16.54 -11.30
N PHE A 333 -14.91 -16.46 -12.55
CA PHE A 333 -15.56 -17.04 -13.72
C PHE A 333 -15.72 -18.56 -13.61
N GLN A 334 -14.76 -19.27 -13.00
CA GLN A 334 -14.83 -20.71 -12.76
C GLN A 334 -15.64 -21.06 -11.50
N VAL A 335 -15.61 -20.17 -10.50
CA VAL A 335 -16.25 -20.41 -9.19
C VAL A 335 -17.75 -20.16 -9.22
N ILE A 336 -18.20 -19.09 -9.88
CA ILE A 336 -19.61 -18.70 -9.93
C ILE A 336 -20.22 -19.16 -11.24
N THR A 337 -21.17 -20.08 -11.14
CA THR A 337 -21.93 -20.56 -12.29
C THR A 337 -22.90 -19.48 -12.80
N GLU A 338 -23.25 -19.55 -14.09
CA GLU A 338 -24.22 -18.62 -14.69
C GLU A 338 -25.58 -18.66 -13.98
N LYS A 339 -26.03 -19.85 -13.54
CA LYS A 339 -27.27 -20.02 -12.77
C LYS A 339 -27.23 -19.27 -11.43
N GLN A 340 -26.10 -19.30 -10.72
CA GLN A 340 -25.92 -18.57 -9.45
C GLN A 340 -25.84 -17.05 -9.67
N LEU A 341 -25.26 -16.63 -10.79
CA LEU A 341 -25.21 -15.22 -11.16
C LEU A 341 -26.62 -14.68 -11.47
N LEU A 342 -27.40 -15.42 -12.26
CA LEU A 342 -28.75 -15.04 -12.65
C LEU A 342 -29.73 -14.95 -11.46
N SER A 343 -29.52 -15.74 -10.40
CA SER A 343 -30.40 -15.70 -9.22
C SER A 343 -30.16 -14.49 -8.31
N THR A 344 -29.00 -13.86 -8.40
CA THR A 344 -28.59 -12.75 -7.51
C THR A 344 -28.60 -11.40 -8.22
N ARG A 345 -28.41 -11.38 -9.54
CA ARG A 345 -28.27 -10.15 -10.32
C ARG A 345 -29.60 -9.43 -10.53
N ARG A 346 -29.59 -8.11 -10.33
CA ARG A 346 -30.70 -7.22 -10.72
C ARG A 346 -30.40 -6.53 -12.04
N ILE A 347 -31.35 -6.59 -12.97
CA ILE A 347 -31.30 -5.85 -14.24
C ILE A 347 -31.75 -4.41 -13.98
N ASN A 348 -31.05 -3.44 -14.58
CA ASN A 348 -31.46 -2.04 -14.51
C ASN A 348 -32.81 -1.85 -15.22
N ARG A 349 -33.79 -1.27 -14.52
CA ARG A 349 -35.16 -1.11 -15.04
C ARG A 349 -35.24 -0.31 -16.33
N HIS A 350 -34.40 0.73 -16.49
CA HIS A 350 -34.39 1.51 -17.73
C HIS A 350 -33.79 0.72 -18.88
N PHE A 351 -32.73 -0.05 -18.64
CA PHE A 351 -32.14 -0.94 -19.63
C PHE A 351 -33.15 -1.98 -20.11
N GLU A 352 -33.85 -2.65 -19.18
CA GLU A 352 -34.91 -3.61 -19.52
C GLU A 352 -36.00 -2.98 -20.41
N ARG A 353 -36.42 -1.74 -20.11
CA ARG A 353 -37.37 -0.99 -20.94
C ARG A 353 -36.83 -0.67 -22.32
N ILE A 354 -35.53 -0.41 -22.47
CA ILE A 354 -34.90 -0.18 -23.77
C ILE A 354 -34.85 -1.48 -24.56
N CYS A 355 -34.45 -2.61 -23.95
CA CYS A 355 -34.46 -3.91 -24.62
C CYS A 355 -35.85 -4.26 -25.16
N LYS A 356 -36.92 -4.03 -24.38
CA LYS A 356 -38.32 -4.22 -24.82
C LYS A 356 -38.76 -3.28 -25.96
N LYS A 357 -38.12 -2.11 -26.11
CA LYS A 357 -38.38 -1.19 -27.21
C LYS A 357 -37.62 -1.58 -28.47
N ILE A 358 -36.40 -2.09 -28.33
CA ILE A 358 -35.52 -2.50 -29.44
C ILE A 358 -36.15 -3.65 -30.25
N THR A 359 -36.92 -4.53 -29.61
CA THR A 359 -37.66 -5.60 -30.30
C THR A 359 -38.72 -5.05 -31.27
N ILE A 360 -39.19 -3.82 -31.08
CA ILE A 360 -40.21 -3.18 -31.92
C ILE A 360 -39.55 -2.19 -32.89
N ARG A 361 -38.55 -1.43 -32.43
CA ARG A 361 -37.88 -0.39 -33.21
C ARG A 361 -36.38 -0.38 -32.91
N PRO A 362 -35.51 -0.54 -33.92
CA PRO A 362 -34.06 -0.46 -33.72
C PRO A 362 -33.63 0.87 -33.05
N LEU A 363 -32.64 0.78 -32.18
CA LEU A 363 -32.04 1.93 -31.50
C LEU A 363 -30.92 2.52 -32.36
N ASN A 364 -30.99 3.81 -32.67
CA ASN A 364 -29.92 4.52 -33.36
C ASN A 364 -28.76 4.81 -32.41
N ILE A 365 -27.54 4.60 -32.90
CA ILE A 365 -26.29 4.88 -32.20
C ILE A 365 -25.25 5.46 -33.17
N CYS A 366 -24.20 6.07 -32.63
CA CYS A 366 -23.11 6.69 -33.38
C CYS A 366 -21.72 6.14 -32.99
N ASP A 367 -21.58 5.44 -31.86
CA ASP A 367 -20.31 4.90 -31.38
C ASP A 367 -20.41 3.37 -31.20
N PRO A 368 -20.25 2.56 -32.26
CA PRO A 368 -20.45 1.11 -32.17
C PRO A 368 -19.40 0.36 -31.32
N GLY A 369 -18.24 0.97 -31.03
CA GLY A 369 -17.12 0.30 -30.37
C GLY A 369 -17.42 -0.35 -29.02
N PRO A 370 -18.08 0.33 -28.07
CA PRO A 370 -18.53 -0.27 -26.83
C PRO A 370 -19.29 -1.58 -27.01
N LEU A 371 -20.09 -1.71 -28.07
CA LEU A 371 -20.85 -2.92 -28.35
C LEU A 371 -19.96 -3.99 -28.94
N ILE A 372 -19.14 -3.65 -29.94
CA ILE A 372 -18.16 -4.57 -30.54
C ILE A 372 -17.23 -5.17 -29.48
N LEU A 373 -16.88 -4.38 -28.45
CA LEU A 373 -16.01 -4.80 -27.36
C LEU A 373 -16.74 -5.47 -26.19
N ALA A 374 -18.07 -5.41 -26.13
CA ALA A 374 -18.86 -5.96 -25.02
C ALA A 374 -18.68 -7.48 -24.80
N PRO A 375 -18.58 -8.33 -25.84
CA PRO A 375 -18.32 -9.75 -25.65
C PRO A 375 -16.99 -10.02 -24.93
N PHE A 376 -15.96 -9.26 -25.27
CA PHE A 376 -14.63 -9.38 -24.66
C PHE A 376 -14.66 -8.98 -23.18
N VAL A 377 -15.41 -7.93 -22.83
CA VAL A 377 -15.63 -7.54 -21.42
C VAL A 377 -16.36 -8.64 -20.64
N ASN A 378 -17.34 -9.29 -21.25
CA ASN A 378 -18.09 -10.39 -20.63
C ASN A 378 -17.19 -11.60 -20.33
N ASP A 379 -16.29 -11.95 -21.26
CA ASP A 379 -15.35 -13.07 -21.10
C ASP A 379 -14.36 -12.88 -19.94
N PHE A 380 -14.09 -11.64 -19.52
CA PHE A 380 -13.29 -11.34 -18.32
C PHE A 380 -14.01 -11.65 -17.00
N GLY A 381 -15.29 -12.02 -17.01
CA GLY A 381 -15.98 -12.49 -15.80
C GLY A 381 -16.17 -11.42 -14.71
N ILE A 382 -16.21 -10.15 -15.09
CA ILE A 382 -16.24 -9.01 -14.15
C ILE A 382 -17.45 -9.05 -13.23
N VAL A 383 -18.59 -9.53 -13.74
CA VAL A 383 -19.82 -9.65 -12.95
C VAL A 383 -19.65 -10.70 -11.86
N GLN A 384 -19.07 -11.85 -12.19
CA GLN A 384 -18.73 -12.90 -11.23
C GLN A 384 -17.71 -12.39 -10.21
N ALA A 385 -16.66 -11.68 -10.65
CA ALA A 385 -15.65 -11.11 -9.77
C ALA A 385 -16.28 -10.14 -8.75
N PHE A 386 -17.19 -9.27 -9.19
CA PHE A 386 -17.90 -8.35 -8.30
C PHE A 386 -18.85 -9.06 -7.34
N GLU A 387 -19.54 -10.11 -7.77
CA GLU A 387 -20.40 -10.90 -6.89
C GLU A 387 -19.60 -11.64 -5.82
N LEU A 388 -18.41 -12.13 -6.16
CA LEU A 388 -17.54 -12.88 -5.24
C LEU A 388 -16.78 -11.96 -4.26
N TYR A 389 -16.14 -10.91 -4.79
CA TYR A 389 -15.17 -10.09 -4.05
C TYR A 389 -15.64 -8.66 -3.75
N GLY A 390 -16.67 -8.18 -4.45
CA GLY A 390 -17.20 -6.84 -4.24
C GLY A 390 -17.86 -6.65 -2.86
N PRO A 391 -18.12 -5.39 -2.47
CA PRO A 391 -18.73 -5.05 -1.19
C PRO A 391 -20.05 -5.81 -0.99
N PRO A 392 -20.26 -6.52 0.13
CA PRO A 392 -21.48 -7.31 0.36
C PRO A 392 -22.78 -6.51 0.22
N LYS A 393 -22.76 -5.24 0.67
CA LYS A 393 -23.90 -4.33 0.55
C LYS A 393 -24.27 -3.99 -0.89
N LEU A 394 -23.38 -4.26 -1.85
CA LEU A 394 -23.52 -3.87 -3.25
C LEU A 394 -23.55 -5.05 -4.22
N ARG A 395 -23.48 -6.29 -3.72
CA ARG A 395 -23.70 -7.51 -4.50
C ARG A 395 -25.12 -7.56 -5.05
N GLY A 396 -25.27 -8.06 -6.27
CA GLY A 396 -26.52 -8.01 -7.02
C GLY A 396 -27.07 -6.61 -7.34
N LYS A 397 -26.34 -5.51 -7.07
CA LYS A 397 -26.78 -4.13 -7.37
C LYS A 397 -26.19 -3.61 -8.68
N GLU A 398 -26.69 -2.46 -9.13
CA GLU A 398 -26.26 -1.74 -10.35
C GLU A 398 -24.79 -1.28 -10.34
N LEU A 399 -24.04 -1.48 -9.26
CA LEU A 399 -22.64 -1.04 -9.15
C LEU A 399 -21.73 -1.66 -10.22
N THR A 400 -21.93 -2.94 -10.56
CA THR A 400 -21.17 -3.55 -11.66
C THR A 400 -21.41 -2.80 -12.96
N ASN A 401 -22.65 -2.34 -13.20
CA ASN A 401 -22.97 -1.53 -14.38
C ASN A 401 -22.29 -0.15 -14.33
N ILE A 402 -22.07 0.42 -13.14
CA ILE A 402 -21.31 1.66 -12.94
C ILE A 402 -19.81 1.45 -13.23
N ALA A 403 -19.25 0.30 -12.84
CA ALA A 403 -17.88 -0.07 -13.21
C ALA A 403 -17.75 -0.26 -14.73
N LEU A 404 -18.69 -0.97 -15.34
CA LEU A 404 -18.78 -1.15 -16.80
C LEU A 404 -18.95 0.18 -17.52
N LEU A 405 -19.75 1.11 -16.96
CA LEU A 405 -19.89 2.46 -17.47
C LEU A 405 -18.55 3.18 -17.56
N ASN A 406 -17.71 3.02 -16.54
CA ASN A 406 -16.36 3.56 -16.55
C ASN A 406 -15.46 2.91 -17.60
N VAL A 407 -15.56 1.59 -17.76
CA VAL A 407 -14.76 0.83 -18.74
C VAL A 407 -15.17 1.21 -20.17
N PHE A 408 -16.47 1.19 -20.48
CA PHE A 408 -16.96 1.50 -21.82
C PHE A 408 -16.80 2.96 -22.20
N ARG A 409 -16.85 3.91 -21.24
CA ARG A 409 -16.48 5.30 -21.53
C ARG A 409 -15.01 5.40 -21.95
N ILE A 410 -14.14 4.64 -21.31
CA ILE A 410 -12.71 4.62 -21.64
C ILE A 410 -12.61 4.05 -23.04
N LEU A 411 -13.18 2.88 -23.31
CA LEU A 411 -13.12 2.24 -24.64
C LEU A 411 -13.65 3.15 -25.76
N ALA A 412 -14.77 3.85 -25.54
CA ALA A 412 -15.34 4.81 -26.50
C ALA A 412 -14.55 6.11 -26.68
N GLY A 413 -13.64 6.47 -25.75
CA GLY A 413 -12.84 7.69 -25.86
C GLY A 413 -13.37 8.89 -25.06
N TYR A 414 -14.34 8.68 -24.18
CA TYR A 414 -14.81 9.71 -23.26
C TYR A 414 -13.84 9.84 -22.06
N ARG A 415 -13.11 10.96 -22.04
CA ARG A 415 -12.07 11.24 -21.03
C ARG A 415 -12.55 11.13 -19.58
N ARG A 416 -13.81 11.51 -19.31
CA ARG A 416 -14.37 11.62 -17.95
C ARG A 416 -15.80 11.12 -17.90
N ILE A 417 -16.21 10.63 -16.73
CA ILE A 417 -17.60 10.20 -16.49
C ILE A 417 -18.61 11.34 -16.69
N SER A 418 -18.21 12.59 -16.39
CA SER A 418 -19.04 13.78 -16.61
C SER A 418 -19.30 14.11 -18.08
N HIS A 419 -18.49 13.61 -19.01
CA HIS A 419 -18.74 13.84 -20.44
C HIS A 419 -19.95 13.03 -20.94
N LEU A 420 -20.38 12.00 -20.19
CA LEU A 420 -21.55 11.20 -20.55
C LEU A 420 -22.88 11.87 -20.20
N SER A 421 -22.93 12.77 -19.21
CA SER A 421 -24.21 13.32 -18.71
C SER A 421 -24.98 14.11 -19.76
N ASN A 422 -24.29 14.67 -20.75
CA ASN A 422 -24.87 15.43 -21.86
C ASN A 422 -24.81 14.66 -23.19
N ASN A 423 -24.39 13.41 -23.18
CA ASN A 423 -24.27 12.61 -24.39
C ASN A 423 -25.63 12.06 -24.81
N ARG A 424 -26.00 12.31 -26.08
CA ARG A 424 -27.22 11.77 -26.69
C ARG A 424 -27.03 10.37 -27.27
N ASP A 425 -25.78 9.96 -27.51
CA ASP A 425 -25.48 8.61 -27.94
C ASP A 425 -25.65 7.63 -26.79
N HIS A 426 -26.37 6.54 -27.06
CA HIS A 426 -26.72 5.53 -26.06
C HIS A 426 -25.75 4.33 -26.04
N SER A 427 -24.71 4.29 -26.89
CA SER A 427 -23.86 3.11 -27.05
C SER A 427 -23.14 2.73 -25.76
N VAL A 428 -22.54 3.71 -25.08
CA VAL A 428 -21.84 3.49 -23.80
C VAL A 428 -22.80 3.07 -22.69
N ALA A 429 -23.94 3.75 -22.58
CA ALA A 429 -25.00 3.38 -21.62
C ALA A 429 -25.47 1.93 -21.86
N PHE A 430 -25.82 1.64 -23.11
CA PHE A 430 -26.32 0.35 -23.54
C PHE A 430 -25.28 -0.75 -23.26
N ALA A 431 -24.03 -0.58 -23.72
CA ALA A 431 -22.86 -1.43 -23.45
C ALA A 431 -22.59 -1.70 -21.97
N SER A 432 -23.02 -0.81 -21.09
CA SER A 432 -22.86 -0.94 -19.64
C SER A 432 -24.05 -1.60 -18.94
N GLY A 433 -25.12 -1.91 -19.67
CA GLY A 433 -26.36 -2.43 -19.10
C GLY A 433 -27.17 -1.38 -18.34
N ILE A 434 -27.03 -0.09 -18.69
CA ILE A 434 -27.84 1.00 -18.14
C ILE A 434 -28.69 1.64 -19.24
N GLY A 435 -29.94 1.98 -18.95
CA GLY A 435 -30.81 2.60 -19.96
C GLY A 435 -30.66 4.12 -20.10
N MET A 436 -30.03 4.79 -19.13
CA MET A 436 -29.85 6.24 -19.15
C MET A 436 -28.64 6.61 -18.28
N TYR A 437 -27.89 7.62 -18.69
CA TYR A 437 -26.78 8.14 -17.88
C TYR A 437 -27.32 8.72 -16.57
N GLY A 438 -26.76 8.25 -15.44
CA GLY A 438 -27.04 8.80 -14.12
C GLY A 438 -26.26 10.10 -13.87
N THR A 439 -26.44 10.69 -12.68
CA THR A 439 -25.61 11.81 -12.23
C THR A 439 -24.18 11.33 -11.91
N THR A 440 -23.20 12.19 -12.14
CA THR A 440 -21.79 11.93 -11.80
C THR A 440 -21.59 11.69 -10.30
N SER A 441 -22.41 12.32 -9.45
CA SER A 441 -22.37 12.14 -7.99
C SER A 441 -22.63 10.69 -7.58
N LYS A 442 -23.63 10.03 -8.18
CA LYS A 442 -23.98 8.63 -7.85
C LYS A 442 -22.80 7.67 -8.10
N TYR A 443 -22.07 7.87 -9.20
CA TYR A 443 -20.85 7.10 -9.49
C TYR A 443 -19.82 7.22 -8.35
N TYR A 444 -19.55 8.44 -7.88
CA TYR A 444 -18.56 8.67 -6.83
C TYR A 444 -19.04 8.29 -5.43
N ASP A 445 -20.35 8.31 -5.18
CA ASP A 445 -20.95 7.87 -3.93
C ASP A 445 -20.87 6.35 -3.81
N ASP A 446 -21.23 5.61 -4.86
CA ASP A 446 -21.26 4.15 -4.83
C ASP A 446 -19.85 3.54 -4.78
N THR A 447 -18.84 4.19 -5.38
CA THR A 447 -17.44 3.73 -5.37
C THR A 447 -16.74 3.90 -4.02
N ILE A 448 -17.28 4.68 -3.07
CA ILE A 448 -16.68 4.87 -1.72
C ILE A 448 -16.70 3.60 -0.86
N HIS A 449 -17.52 2.63 -1.24
CA HIS A 449 -17.72 1.41 -0.48
C HIS A 449 -16.65 0.35 -0.73
N PHE A 450 -15.86 0.50 -1.79
CA PHE A 450 -14.75 -0.42 -2.08
C PHE A 450 -13.63 -0.25 -1.07
N LYS A 451 -13.08 -1.37 -0.64
CA LYS A 451 -11.89 -1.41 0.21
C LYS A 451 -10.69 -1.99 -0.52
N PHE A 452 -9.49 -1.58 -0.13
CA PHE A 452 -8.25 -2.05 -0.76
C PHE A 452 -8.14 -3.58 -0.84
N ASP A 453 -8.60 -4.32 0.17
CA ASP A 453 -8.58 -5.79 0.14
C ASP A 453 -9.51 -6.36 -0.95
N GLN A 454 -10.66 -5.72 -1.19
CA GLN A 454 -11.61 -6.11 -2.23
C GLN A 454 -11.06 -5.77 -3.61
N LEU A 455 -10.52 -4.55 -3.78
CA LEU A 455 -9.91 -4.10 -5.04
C LEU A 455 -8.70 -4.95 -5.41
N TYR A 456 -7.88 -5.31 -4.42
CA TYR A 456 -6.78 -6.25 -4.60
C TYR A 456 -7.26 -7.62 -5.12
N ARG A 457 -8.33 -8.18 -4.55
CA ARG A 457 -8.91 -9.46 -5.02
C ARG A 457 -9.50 -9.34 -6.42
N LEU A 458 -10.24 -8.26 -6.71
CA LEU A 458 -10.80 -8.00 -8.04
C LEU A 458 -9.71 -7.88 -9.10
N ARG A 459 -8.62 -7.18 -8.80
CA ARG A 459 -7.46 -7.06 -9.69
C ARG A 459 -6.74 -8.39 -9.85
N SER A 460 -6.54 -9.13 -8.77
CA SER A 460 -5.91 -10.46 -8.82
C SER A 460 -6.71 -11.42 -9.70
N ASP A 461 -8.04 -11.40 -9.56
CA ASP A 461 -8.96 -12.18 -10.39
C ASP A 461 -8.89 -11.77 -11.86
N LEU A 462 -8.87 -10.47 -12.15
CA LEU A 462 -8.72 -9.94 -13.51
C LEU A 462 -7.43 -10.44 -14.18
N VAL A 463 -6.31 -10.44 -13.46
CA VAL A 463 -5.01 -10.91 -13.98
C VAL A 463 -5.02 -12.42 -14.16
N ALA A 464 -5.53 -13.19 -13.18
CA ALA A 464 -5.69 -14.63 -13.31
C ALA A 464 -6.55 -14.99 -14.54
N ARG A 465 -7.63 -14.22 -14.77
CA ARG A 465 -8.49 -14.40 -15.94
C ARG A 465 -7.80 -14.04 -17.25
N ALA A 466 -6.98 -12.99 -17.27
CA ALA A 466 -6.16 -12.65 -18.43
C ALA A 466 -5.15 -13.76 -18.78
N ILE A 467 -4.57 -14.43 -17.77
CA ILE A 467 -3.70 -15.61 -17.96
C ILE A 467 -4.51 -16.78 -18.54
N GLU A 468 -5.70 -17.07 -18.00
CA GLU A 468 -6.59 -18.13 -18.54
C GLU A 468 -7.01 -17.87 -20.00
N LEU A 469 -7.25 -16.61 -20.36
CA LEU A 469 -7.52 -16.19 -21.74
C LEU A 469 -6.26 -16.18 -22.62
N GLY A 470 -5.09 -16.54 -22.06
CA GLY A 470 -3.81 -16.64 -22.74
C GLY A 470 -3.17 -15.30 -23.07
N LEU A 471 -3.67 -14.18 -22.56
CA LEU A 471 -3.21 -12.83 -22.88
C LEU A 471 -1.87 -12.49 -22.21
N ILE A 472 -1.67 -12.98 -20.99
CA ILE A 472 -0.44 -12.80 -20.20
C ILE A 472 0.33 -14.12 -20.19
N GLU A 473 1.61 -14.06 -20.57
CA GLU A 473 2.54 -15.19 -20.49
C GLU A 473 3.36 -15.14 -19.19
N GLY A 474 3.78 -13.94 -18.77
CA GLY A 474 4.53 -13.70 -17.54
C GLY A 474 6.01 -14.11 -17.59
N MET A 475 6.55 -14.47 -18.77
CA MET A 475 7.94 -14.92 -18.90
C MET A 475 8.96 -13.78 -18.91
N LYS A 476 8.61 -12.63 -19.50
CA LYS A 476 9.47 -11.45 -19.61
C LYS A 476 8.76 -10.26 -18.97
N ILE A 477 9.20 -9.84 -17.80
CA ILE A 477 8.51 -8.80 -17.04
C ILE A 477 9.32 -7.51 -16.95
N GLY A 478 8.65 -6.38 -17.10
CA GLY A 478 9.22 -5.05 -16.90
C GLY A 478 8.53 -4.29 -15.79
N PHE A 479 9.27 -3.46 -15.06
CA PHE A 479 8.73 -2.59 -14.00
C PHE A 479 8.94 -1.12 -14.33
N ASP A 480 7.92 -0.31 -14.04
CA ASP A 480 8.02 1.14 -14.09
C ASP A 480 6.99 1.83 -13.18
N PHE A 481 7.13 3.14 -13.04
CA PHE A 481 6.17 4.01 -12.36
C PHE A 481 5.62 5.06 -13.31
N HIS A 482 4.35 5.37 -13.13
CA HIS A 482 3.78 6.60 -13.66
C HIS A 482 3.52 7.57 -12.49
N PHE A 483 3.91 8.84 -12.63
CA PHE A 483 3.56 9.85 -11.65
C PHE A 483 2.34 10.62 -12.13
N LYS A 484 1.24 10.49 -11.39
CA LYS A 484 -0.03 11.13 -11.67
C LYS A 484 -0.19 12.31 -10.71
N GLN A 485 -0.20 13.52 -11.26
CA GLN A 485 -0.34 14.74 -10.45
C GLN A 485 -1.74 14.83 -9.83
N PHE A 486 -1.80 15.35 -8.61
CA PHE A 486 -3.05 15.72 -7.98
C PHE A 486 -3.41 17.17 -8.35
N TYR A 487 -4.55 17.36 -9.02
CA TYR A 487 -4.97 18.66 -9.55
C TYR A 487 -5.81 19.52 -8.57
N GLY A 488 -6.04 19.07 -7.34
CA GLY A 488 -6.79 19.84 -6.35
C GLY A 488 -5.93 20.83 -5.55
N LYS A 489 -6.54 21.93 -5.10
CA LYS A 489 -5.85 22.98 -4.31
C LYS A 489 -5.47 22.54 -2.89
N GLN A 490 -6.05 21.44 -2.38
CA GLN A 490 -5.95 21.01 -0.98
C GLN A 490 -4.94 19.87 -0.73
N GLY A 491 -3.95 19.66 -1.60
CA GLY A 491 -3.03 18.51 -1.50
C GLY A 491 -2.30 18.41 -0.14
N ARG A 492 -1.98 19.57 0.47
CA ARG A 492 -1.36 19.66 1.81
C ARG A 492 -2.33 19.27 2.93
N GLU A 493 -3.56 19.79 2.89
CA GLU A 493 -4.60 19.49 3.89
C GLU A 493 -5.06 18.03 3.84
N LYS A 494 -4.94 17.40 2.66
CA LYS A 494 -5.31 15.99 2.42
C LYS A 494 -4.14 15.01 2.60
N ASN A 495 -2.99 15.47 3.11
CA ASN A 495 -1.79 14.64 3.33
C ASN A 495 -1.35 13.84 2.09
N ILE A 496 -1.51 14.39 0.88
CA ILE A 496 -1.12 13.71 -0.35
C ILE A 496 0.41 13.80 -0.51
N GLY A 497 1.06 12.65 -0.66
CA GLY A 497 2.50 12.56 -0.86
C GLY A 497 2.96 13.31 -2.11
N LYS A 498 4.14 13.95 -2.03
CA LYS A 498 4.73 14.68 -3.16
C LYS A 498 5.71 13.83 -3.95
N GLY A 499 5.66 13.95 -5.28
CA GLY A 499 6.63 13.35 -6.20
C GLY A 499 7.04 14.35 -7.29
N PRO A 500 8.13 14.08 -8.02
CA PRO A 500 8.56 14.92 -9.12
C PRO A 500 7.59 14.80 -10.30
N ASP A 501 7.12 15.93 -10.82
CA ASP A 501 6.38 15.98 -12.08
C ASP A 501 7.31 15.90 -13.30
N LYS A 502 6.76 16.12 -14.51
CA LYS A 502 7.52 16.08 -15.77
C LYS A 502 8.60 17.16 -15.85
N SER A 503 8.44 18.28 -15.13
CA SER A 503 9.41 19.36 -15.04
C SER A 503 10.44 19.13 -13.93
N GLY A 504 10.22 18.12 -13.07
CA GLY A 504 11.04 17.81 -11.92
C GLY A 504 10.58 18.47 -10.62
N ASP A 505 9.47 19.21 -10.65
CA ASP A 505 8.94 19.92 -9.50
C ASP A 505 8.21 18.96 -8.54
N LEU A 506 8.44 19.13 -7.24
CA LEU A 506 7.81 18.31 -6.21
C LEU A 506 6.36 18.74 -5.96
N VAL A 507 5.42 18.08 -6.65
CA VAL A 507 3.99 18.35 -6.56
C VAL A 507 3.24 17.20 -5.86
N PRO A 508 2.10 17.47 -5.19
CA PRO A 508 1.25 16.40 -4.67
C PRO A 508 0.77 15.49 -5.79
N GLY A 509 0.76 14.18 -5.54
CA GLY A 509 0.30 13.22 -6.53
C GLY A 509 0.31 11.78 -6.04
N PHE A 510 0.05 10.88 -6.98
CA PHE A 510 0.05 9.44 -6.77
C PHE A 510 1.01 8.80 -7.75
N ARG A 511 1.52 7.63 -7.39
CA ARG A 511 2.57 6.97 -8.16
C ARG A 511 2.26 5.50 -8.36
N PRO A 512 1.29 5.14 -9.22
CA PRO A 512 1.01 3.75 -9.50
C PRO A 512 2.27 3.00 -9.92
N HIS A 513 2.50 1.85 -9.31
CA HIS A 513 3.55 0.93 -9.73
C HIS A 513 2.99 -0.05 -10.73
N ILE A 514 3.67 -0.21 -11.85
CA ILE A 514 3.19 -0.95 -13.01
C ILE A 514 4.18 -2.07 -13.33
N VAL A 515 3.63 -3.24 -13.62
CA VAL A 515 4.37 -4.38 -14.17
C VAL A 515 3.72 -4.81 -15.48
N TRP A 516 4.57 -5.11 -16.45
CA TRP A 516 4.18 -5.36 -17.83
C TRP A 516 4.78 -6.67 -18.32
N ASP A 517 4.02 -7.40 -19.14
CA ASP A 517 4.53 -8.51 -19.92
C ASP A 517 5.13 -7.93 -21.20
N LEU A 518 6.46 -7.96 -21.30
CA LEU A 518 7.18 -7.38 -22.42
C LEU A 518 7.16 -8.28 -23.65
N ALA A 519 6.91 -9.58 -23.50
CA ALA A 519 6.78 -10.51 -24.62
C ALA A 519 5.40 -10.35 -25.28
N ALA A 520 4.34 -10.38 -24.48
CA ALA A 520 2.98 -10.23 -24.98
C ALA A 520 2.58 -8.75 -25.20
N ASN A 521 3.41 -7.79 -24.76
CA ASN A 521 3.13 -6.35 -24.75
C ASN A 521 1.74 -6.06 -24.16
N VAL A 522 1.54 -6.47 -22.90
CA VAL A 522 0.30 -6.27 -22.16
C VAL A 522 0.58 -5.95 -20.69
N ILE A 523 -0.30 -5.18 -20.08
CA ILE A 523 -0.24 -4.88 -18.65
C ILE A 523 -0.46 -6.17 -17.83
N ILE A 524 0.42 -6.43 -16.86
CA ILE A 524 0.20 -7.49 -15.87
C ILE A 524 -0.53 -6.89 -14.67
N ASN A 525 0.00 -5.83 -14.07
CA ASN A 525 -0.60 -5.26 -12.86
C ASN A 525 -0.30 -3.76 -12.72
N MET A 526 -1.22 -3.02 -12.10
CA MET A 526 -1.06 -1.62 -11.71
C MET A 526 -1.69 -1.39 -10.34
N ALA A 527 -0.89 -0.91 -9.38
CA ALA A 527 -1.33 -0.69 -8.01
C ALA A 527 -0.99 0.71 -7.48
N TYR A 528 -1.92 1.26 -6.71
CA TYR A 528 -1.79 2.56 -6.07
C TYR A 528 -0.62 2.60 -5.08
N TYR A 529 0.17 3.67 -5.19
CA TYR A 529 1.08 4.12 -4.13
C TYR A 529 1.04 5.65 -4.03
N GLN A 530 1.41 6.19 -2.87
CA GLN A 530 1.51 7.63 -2.67
C GLN A 530 2.66 8.23 -3.48
N GLY A 531 2.54 9.51 -3.87
CA GLY A 531 3.53 10.22 -4.69
C GLY A 531 4.95 10.24 -4.15
N SER A 532 5.11 10.19 -2.82
CA SER A 532 6.42 10.16 -2.14
C SER A 532 7.12 8.80 -2.17
N THR A 533 6.42 7.77 -2.65
CA THR A 533 6.93 6.40 -2.69
C THR A 533 8.05 6.26 -3.72
N ARG A 534 9.12 5.58 -3.32
CA ARG A 534 10.29 5.32 -4.15
C ARG A 534 10.35 3.86 -4.53
N ALA A 535 10.66 3.60 -5.81
CA ALA A 535 10.77 2.25 -6.37
C ALA A 535 11.52 1.27 -5.45
N PRO A 536 12.68 1.62 -4.89
CA PRO A 536 13.49 0.64 -4.17
C PRO A 536 13.02 0.31 -2.76
N ARG A 537 11.92 0.90 -2.30
CA ARG A 537 11.34 0.58 -0.99
C ARG A 537 10.20 -0.42 -1.10
N ILE A 538 9.58 -0.53 -2.27
CA ILE A 538 8.32 -1.24 -2.44
C ILE A 538 8.37 -2.35 -3.47
N LEU A 539 9.42 -2.47 -4.29
CA LEU A 539 9.49 -3.45 -5.37
C LEU A 539 9.22 -4.89 -4.89
N GLU A 540 9.92 -5.33 -3.85
CA GLU A 540 9.77 -6.68 -3.28
C GLU A 540 8.33 -6.89 -2.79
N GLN A 541 7.81 -5.96 -1.98
CA GLN A 541 6.43 -5.99 -1.49
C GLN A 541 5.41 -6.03 -2.63
N PHE A 542 5.61 -5.21 -3.66
CA PHE A 542 4.72 -5.17 -4.82
C PHE A 542 4.72 -6.51 -5.55
N CYS A 543 5.87 -7.16 -5.73
CA CYS A 543 5.96 -8.48 -6.36
C CYS A 543 5.27 -9.57 -5.52
N GLU A 544 5.54 -9.63 -4.22
CA GLU A 544 4.90 -10.61 -3.32
C GLU A 544 3.39 -10.46 -3.26
N GLN A 545 2.87 -9.24 -3.44
CA GLN A 545 1.44 -8.97 -3.43
C GLN A 545 0.82 -9.17 -4.82
N ASN A 546 1.41 -8.62 -5.87
CA ASN A 546 0.71 -8.39 -7.14
C ASN A 546 1.23 -9.22 -8.32
N VAL A 547 2.34 -9.95 -8.16
CA VAL A 547 2.96 -10.74 -9.23
C VAL A 547 3.04 -12.21 -8.85
N PHE A 548 3.74 -12.54 -7.78
CA PHE A 548 4.05 -13.93 -7.42
C PHE A 548 2.88 -14.78 -6.92
N PRO A 549 1.75 -14.19 -6.43
CA PRO A 549 0.53 -14.96 -6.24
C PRO A 549 -0.15 -15.40 -7.54
N LEU A 550 0.21 -14.79 -8.69
CA LEU A 550 -0.48 -14.93 -9.97
C LEU A 550 0.39 -15.56 -11.05
N ILE A 551 1.71 -15.36 -10.97
CA ILE A 551 2.70 -15.88 -11.92
C ILE A 551 3.75 -16.64 -11.12
N ASN A 552 4.01 -17.89 -11.52
CA ASN A 552 5.05 -18.69 -10.90
C ASN A 552 6.42 -17.99 -11.05
N PRO A 553 7.11 -17.65 -9.94
CA PRO A 553 8.42 -17.02 -10.01
C PRO A 553 9.46 -17.78 -10.85
N GLU A 554 9.38 -19.10 -10.88
CA GLU A 554 10.30 -19.96 -11.65
C GLU A 554 10.05 -19.93 -13.17
N ALA A 555 8.85 -19.51 -13.60
CA ALA A 555 8.51 -19.36 -15.01
C ALA A 555 9.04 -18.05 -15.61
N ILE A 556 9.46 -17.10 -14.76
CA ILE A 556 9.99 -15.81 -15.18
C ILE A 556 11.43 -16.02 -15.67
N LYS A 557 11.66 -15.78 -16.96
CA LYS A 557 12.95 -15.95 -17.63
C LYS A 557 13.74 -14.65 -17.69
N GLU A 558 13.08 -13.50 -17.82
CA GLU A 558 13.76 -12.22 -17.97
C GLU A 558 13.05 -11.11 -17.19
N ILE A 559 13.82 -10.29 -16.49
CA ILE A 559 13.34 -9.19 -15.65
C ILE A 559 14.03 -7.90 -16.06
N TYR A 560 13.25 -6.90 -16.44
CA TYR A 560 13.74 -5.63 -16.97
C TYR A 560 13.43 -4.49 -16.01
N MET A 561 14.46 -3.70 -15.66
CA MET A 561 14.35 -2.64 -14.66
C MET A 561 15.14 -1.39 -15.07
N ASP A 562 14.63 -0.21 -14.74
CA ASP A 562 15.39 1.03 -14.91
C ASP A 562 16.33 1.34 -13.72
N SER A 563 17.16 2.35 -13.92
CA SER A 563 18.08 2.96 -12.98
C SER A 563 17.48 3.30 -11.61
N GLU A 564 16.16 3.51 -11.51
CA GLU A 564 15.51 3.72 -10.23
C GLU A 564 15.56 2.47 -9.33
N TYR A 565 15.60 1.26 -9.89
CA TYR A 565 15.51 -0.02 -9.16
C TYR A 565 16.87 -0.64 -8.81
N THR A 566 17.94 0.14 -8.78
CA THR A 566 19.34 -0.35 -8.82
C THR A 566 19.95 -0.76 -7.48
N LYS A 567 19.13 -1.14 -6.50
CA LYS A 567 19.66 -1.67 -5.23
C LYS A 567 20.18 -3.08 -5.42
N GLU A 568 21.39 -3.34 -4.90
CA GLU A 568 21.99 -4.68 -4.87
C GLU A 568 21.08 -5.73 -4.20
N GLY A 569 20.28 -5.32 -3.21
CA GLY A 569 19.26 -6.18 -2.58
C GLY A 569 18.25 -6.75 -3.57
N HIS A 570 17.85 -6.01 -4.61
CA HIS A 570 16.89 -6.50 -5.61
C HIS A 570 17.50 -7.58 -6.51
N PHE A 571 18.80 -7.49 -6.82
CA PHE A 571 19.49 -8.55 -7.56
C PHE A 571 19.46 -9.86 -6.76
N LYS A 572 19.76 -9.78 -5.47
CA LYS A 572 19.67 -10.92 -4.55
C LYS A 572 18.25 -11.47 -4.51
N TYR A 573 17.27 -10.61 -4.30
CA TYR A 573 15.86 -10.99 -4.25
C TYR A 573 15.40 -11.74 -5.50
N PHE A 574 15.63 -11.20 -6.69
CA PHE A 574 15.21 -11.87 -7.91
C PHE A 574 16.10 -13.06 -8.26
N LYS A 575 17.42 -12.90 -8.35
CA LYS A 575 18.30 -13.95 -8.89
C LYS A 575 18.59 -15.10 -7.92
N GLN A 576 18.58 -14.85 -6.60
CA GLN A 576 18.96 -15.86 -5.60
C GLN A 576 17.78 -16.35 -4.74
N ILE A 577 16.72 -15.55 -4.58
CA ILE A 577 15.61 -15.89 -3.66
C ILE A 577 14.34 -16.34 -4.43
N LYS A 578 13.93 -15.63 -5.48
CA LYS A 578 12.59 -15.81 -6.08
C LYS A 578 12.59 -16.36 -7.51
N CYS A 579 13.35 -15.77 -8.41
CA CYS A 579 13.38 -16.06 -9.83
C CYS A 579 14.75 -16.63 -10.21
N SER A 580 15.17 -17.74 -9.59
CA SER A 580 16.51 -18.33 -9.78
C SER A 580 16.84 -18.64 -11.25
N ASN A 581 15.83 -19.06 -12.02
CA ASN A 581 15.92 -19.33 -13.46
C ASN A 581 15.95 -18.07 -14.32
N GLY A 582 15.54 -16.92 -13.77
CA GLY A 582 15.40 -15.68 -14.51
C GLY A 582 16.70 -14.87 -14.55
N ASP A 583 16.94 -14.20 -15.66
CA ASP A 583 18.01 -13.20 -15.79
C ASP A 583 17.48 -11.78 -15.66
N ILE A 584 18.30 -10.92 -15.08
CA ILE A 584 17.97 -9.52 -14.85
C ILE A 584 18.68 -8.67 -15.90
N TYR A 585 18.00 -7.68 -16.46
CA TYR A 585 18.52 -6.67 -17.38
C TYR A 585 18.19 -5.28 -16.83
N MET A 586 19.19 -4.42 -16.65
CA MET A 586 18.94 -3.09 -16.11
C MET A 586 19.90 -1.99 -16.55
N CYS A 587 19.40 -0.74 -16.57
CA CYS A 587 20.27 0.44 -16.55
C CYS A 587 20.71 0.69 -15.11
N LEU A 588 22.01 0.90 -14.89
CA LEU A 588 22.61 1.07 -13.57
C LEU A 588 22.81 2.54 -13.25
N LYS A 589 22.27 2.98 -12.12
CA LYS A 589 22.50 4.32 -11.58
C LYS A 589 23.95 4.43 -11.12
N LYS A 590 24.62 5.51 -11.50
CA LYS A 590 26.01 5.84 -11.16
C LYS A 590 26.19 6.21 -9.66
N ASN A 591 25.85 5.29 -8.76
CA ASN A 591 26.08 5.41 -7.34
C ASN A 591 27.56 5.12 -6.99
N LYS A 592 27.98 5.32 -5.73
CA LYS A 592 29.37 5.12 -5.30
C LYS A 592 29.89 3.70 -5.60
N GLN A 593 29.03 2.69 -5.52
CA GLN A 593 29.39 1.30 -5.77
C GLN A 593 29.62 1.04 -7.26
N ILE A 594 28.68 1.42 -8.13
CA ILE A 594 28.83 1.23 -9.58
C ILE A 594 30.04 2.03 -10.10
N LYS A 595 30.26 3.25 -9.61
CA LYS A 595 31.45 4.05 -9.96
C LYS A 595 32.76 3.31 -9.65
N LYS A 596 32.87 2.69 -8.48
CA LYS A 596 34.05 1.87 -8.11
C LYS A 596 34.21 0.64 -9.01
N LEU A 597 33.12 -0.01 -9.41
CA LEU A 597 33.16 -1.18 -10.27
C LEU A 597 33.64 -0.87 -11.69
N ILE A 598 33.27 0.30 -12.23
CA ILE A 598 33.63 0.69 -13.60
C ILE A 598 34.95 1.48 -13.68
N GLU A 599 35.45 2.02 -12.56
CA GLU A 599 36.66 2.85 -12.53
C GLU A 599 37.89 2.19 -13.18
N PRO A 600 38.20 0.89 -12.95
CA PRO A 600 39.31 0.24 -13.64
C PRO A 600 39.12 0.23 -15.16
N ALA A 601 37.89 -0.01 -15.62
CA ALA A 601 37.56 -0.08 -17.05
C ALA A 601 37.60 1.29 -17.74
N LEU A 602 37.36 2.37 -17.00
CA LEU A 602 37.47 3.75 -17.50
C LEU A 602 38.92 4.24 -17.58
N LYS A 603 39.82 3.74 -16.73
CA LYS A 603 41.26 4.06 -16.76
C LYS A 603 42.01 3.32 -17.87
N ASP A 604 41.50 2.15 -18.24
CA ASP A 604 42.04 1.33 -19.32
C ASP A 604 41.38 1.68 -20.65
N GLU A 605 42.16 2.27 -21.57
CA GLU A 605 41.72 2.68 -22.91
C GLU A 605 41.65 1.51 -23.91
N SER A 606 42.10 0.29 -23.54
CA SER A 606 41.95 -0.88 -24.40
C SER A 606 40.49 -1.41 -24.41
N GLY A 607 40.07 -2.06 -25.51
CA GLY A 607 38.77 -2.74 -25.58
C GLY A 607 37.53 -1.83 -25.71
N TRP A 608 37.71 -0.53 -25.94
CA TRP A 608 36.63 0.37 -26.36
C TRP A 608 36.36 0.22 -27.86
N GLU A 609 35.09 0.05 -28.23
CA GLU A 609 34.70 -0.04 -29.64
C GLU A 609 33.54 0.91 -29.92
N LYS A 610 33.53 1.46 -31.14
CA LYS A 610 32.46 2.33 -31.62
C LYS A 610 31.10 1.61 -31.52
N HIS A 611 30.15 2.22 -30.83
CA HIS A 611 28.76 1.74 -30.76
C HIS A 611 27.90 2.43 -31.82
N ASP A 612 27.92 3.76 -31.84
CA ASP A 612 27.21 4.56 -32.82
C ASP A 612 28.03 5.80 -33.24
N LYS A 613 27.38 6.83 -33.77
CA LYS A 613 28.06 8.07 -34.19
C LYS A 613 28.62 8.86 -33.00
N LYS A 614 27.98 8.77 -31.83
CA LYS A 614 28.26 9.57 -30.62
C LYS A 614 28.98 8.75 -29.55
N ASP A 615 28.63 7.49 -29.39
CA ASP A 615 29.07 6.67 -28.27
C ASP A 615 30.06 5.58 -28.70
N GLU A 616 31.00 5.30 -27.80
CA GLU A 616 31.77 4.06 -27.77
C GLU A 616 31.38 3.23 -26.55
N SER A 617 31.67 1.93 -26.62
CA SER A 617 31.21 0.97 -25.62
C SER A 617 32.24 -0.10 -25.30
N LYS A 618 32.27 -0.49 -24.04
CA LYS A 618 33.14 -1.53 -23.48
C LYS A 618 32.33 -2.47 -22.61
N LEU A 619 32.53 -3.78 -22.78
CA LEU A 619 31.95 -4.82 -21.92
C LEU A 619 32.95 -5.21 -20.85
N ILE A 620 32.49 -5.29 -19.61
CA ILE A 620 33.26 -5.85 -18.50
C ILE A 620 32.46 -6.92 -17.77
N HIS A 621 33.16 -7.88 -17.20
CA HIS A 621 32.60 -8.83 -16.26
C HIS A 621 33.05 -8.44 -14.85
N THR A 622 32.08 -8.33 -13.94
CA THR A 622 32.33 -7.93 -12.57
C THR A 622 31.46 -8.72 -11.61
N GLN A 623 31.64 -8.48 -10.32
CA GLN A 623 30.88 -9.13 -9.26
C GLN A 623 30.38 -8.09 -8.27
N LEU A 624 29.10 -8.21 -7.89
CA LEU A 624 28.52 -7.35 -6.87
C LEU A 624 29.12 -7.68 -5.49
N PRO A 625 29.56 -6.65 -4.72
CA PRO A 625 30.42 -6.83 -3.56
C PRO A 625 29.77 -7.59 -2.39
N HIS A 626 28.47 -7.40 -2.15
CA HIS A 626 27.74 -7.99 -1.02
C HIS A 626 26.99 -9.27 -1.41
N SER A 627 26.31 -9.28 -2.56
CA SER A 627 25.50 -10.42 -3.01
C SER A 627 26.33 -11.50 -3.72
N LYS A 628 27.55 -11.16 -4.13
CA LYS A 628 28.45 -12.03 -4.91
C LYS A 628 27.88 -12.46 -6.27
N ILE A 629 26.85 -11.77 -6.75
CA ILE A 629 26.25 -12.03 -8.06
C ILE A 629 27.18 -11.52 -9.16
N HIS A 630 27.46 -12.39 -10.14
CA HIS A 630 28.20 -12.01 -11.33
C HIS A 630 27.34 -11.14 -12.26
N LEU A 631 27.97 -10.13 -12.84
CA LEU A 631 27.31 -9.14 -13.68
C LEU A 631 28.15 -8.87 -14.92
N ALA A 632 27.55 -9.06 -16.09
CA ALA A 632 28.07 -8.53 -17.34
C ALA A 632 27.57 -7.09 -17.49
N LEU A 633 28.49 -6.13 -17.65
CA LEU A 633 28.20 -4.71 -17.63
C LEU A 633 28.77 -4.03 -18.87
N VAL A 634 27.89 -3.45 -19.67
CA VAL A 634 28.23 -2.62 -20.82
C VAL A 634 28.29 -1.16 -20.38
N ILE A 635 29.45 -0.55 -20.57
CA ILE A 635 29.67 0.88 -20.35
C ILE A 635 29.58 1.57 -21.70
N LEU A 636 28.73 2.60 -21.80
CA LEU A 636 28.65 3.52 -22.92
C LEU A 636 29.19 4.88 -22.47
N ARG A 637 30.04 5.53 -23.26
CA ARG A 637 30.49 6.91 -23.04
C ARG A 637 30.59 7.66 -24.36
N ASP A 638 30.53 8.99 -24.28
CA ASP A 638 30.74 9.84 -25.44
C ASP A 638 32.14 9.61 -26.02
N ARG A 639 32.24 9.45 -27.34
CA ARG A 639 33.49 9.09 -28.02
C ARG A 639 34.51 10.23 -28.01
N GLU A 640 34.06 11.48 -28.06
CA GLU A 640 34.95 12.65 -28.14
C GLU A 640 35.29 13.18 -26.74
N LYS A 641 34.26 13.43 -25.94
CA LYS A 641 34.38 14.04 -24.62
C LYS A 641 34.69 13.02 -23.52
N LYS A 642 34.50 11.72 -23.79
CA LYS A 642 34.64 10.64 -22.80
C LYS A 642 33.77 10.83 -21.56
N ASP A 643 32.70 11.62 -21.69
CA ASP A 643 31.74 11.94 -20.64
C ASP A 643 30.43 11.16 -20.84
N ASN A 644 29.34 11.57 -20.19
CA ASN A 644 28.01 10.98 -20.39
C ASN A 644 27.90 9.45 -20.22
N ILE A 645 28.65 8.93 -19.25
CA ILE A 645 28.73 7.49 -18.99
C ILE A 645 27.35 6.88 -18.66
N ARG A 646 26.96 5.82 -19.35
CA ARG A 646 25.78 4.99 -19.07
C ARG A 646 26.22 3.55 -18.87
N CYS A 647 25.53 2.82 -18.00
CA CYS A 647 25.90 1.45 -17.67
C CYS A 647 24.67 0.55 -17.79
N PHE A 648 24.78 -0.53 -18.56
CA PHE A 648 23.73 -1.51 -18.75
C PHE A 648 24.24 -2.86 -18.26
N GLY A 649 23.56 -3.45 -17.28
CA GLY A 649 23.99 -4.67 -16.62
C GLY A 649 23.03 -5.83 -16.85
N THR A 650 23.57 -7.04 -16.93
CA THR A 650 22.80 -8.27 -16.87
C THR A 650 23.46 -9.36 -16.03
N THR A 651 22.65 -10.24 -15.44
CA THR A 651 23.12 -11.46 -14.78
C THR A 651 23.45 -12.58 -15.75
N ASN A 652 23.06 -12.45 -17.03
CA ASN A 652 23.41 -13.42 -18.05
C ASN A 652 24.84 -13.19 -18.54
N MET A 653 25.75 -14.08 -18.16
CA MET A 653 27.18 -13.92 -18.44
C MET A 653 27.60 -14.32 -19.86
N ASN A 654 26.69 -14.94 -20.62
CA ASN A 654 26.98 -15.50 -21.94
C ASN A 654 26.71 -14.52 -23.08
N LEU A 655 26.21 -13.32 -22.80
CA LEU A 655 25.79 -12.36 -23.82
C LEU A 655 26.93 -11.42 -24.20
N GLY A 656 27.00 -11.15 -25.51
CA GLY A 656 27.86 -10.10 -26.05
C GLY A 656 27.32 -8.69 -25.76
N LYS A 657 28.20 -7.69 -25.90
CA LYS A 657 27.90 -6.27 -25.65
C LYS A 657 26.68 -5.76 -26.42
N ASN A 658 26.62 -6.04 -27.72
CA ASN A 658 25.53 -5.57 -28.58
C ASN A 658 24.20 -6.22 -28.20
N GLU A 659 24.22 -7.52 -27.90
CA GLU A 659 23.03 -8.25 -27.48
C GLU A 659 22.47 -7.74 -26.14
N ILE A 660 23.33 -7.39 -25.18
CA ILE A 660 22.90 -6.78 -23.91
C ILE A 660 22.15 -5.47 -24.15
N LEU A 661 22.70 -4.61 -25.02
CA LEU A 661 22.09 -3.32 -25.36
C LEU A 661 20.77 -3.50 -26.12
N GLU A 662 20.71 -4.43 -27.08
CA GLU A 662 19.49 -4.76 -27.81
C GLU A 662 18.41 -5.34 -26.91
N ARG A 663 18.76 -6.29 -26.03
CA ARG A 663 17.81 -6.83 -25.04
C ARG A 663 17.30 -5.75 -24.12
N TYR A 664 18.16 -4.86 -23.60
CA TYR A 664 17.68 -3.79 -22.70
C TYR A 664 16.66 -2.86 -23.38
N ARG A 665 16.70 -2.69 -24.72
CA ARG A 665 15.67 -1.92 -25.46
C ARG A 665 14.26 -2.48 -25.30
N TYR A 666 14.08 -3.77 -24.97
CA TYR A 666 12.76 -4.33 -24.68
C TYR A 666 12.04 -3.62 -23.52
N ARG A 667 12.78 -2.94 -22.62
CA ARG A 667 12.18 -2.09 -21.58
C ARG A 667 11.33 -0.95 -22.17
N TRP A 668 11.61 -0.47 -23.38
CA TRP A 668 10.78 0.58 -24.00
C TRP A 668 9.33 0.15 -24.24
N VAL A 669 9.04 -1.16 -24.27
CA VAL A 669 7.67 -1.67 -24.40
C VAL A 669 6.79 -1.17 -23.25
N ILE A 670 7.26 -1.25 -21.99
CA ILE A 670 6.49 -0.73 -20.85
C ILE A 670 6.40 0.80 -20.87
N GLU A 671 7.46 1.51 -21.27
CA GLU A 671 7.41 2.99 -21.39
C GLU A 671 6.35 3.44 -22.41
N ASN A 672 6.31 2.79 -23.58
CA ASN A 672 5.32 3.07 -24.61
C ASN A 672 3.92 2.62 -24.17
N GLY A 673 3.82 1.49 -23.47
CA GLY A 673 2.57 1.03 -22.85
C GLY A 673 2.00 2.05 -21.87
N ILE A 674 2.82 2.65 -21.01
CA ILE A 674 2.39 3.70 -20.06
C ILE A 674 1.98 4.97 -20.81
N LYS A 675 2.71 5.39 -21.85
CA LYS A 675 2.30 6.51 -22.70
C LYS A 675 0.92 6.28 -23.31
N ASP A 676 0.65 5.06 -23.77
CA ASP A 676 -0.65 4.68 -24.31
C ASP A 676 -1.75 4.62 -23.23
N LEU A 677 -1.45 4.16 -22.01
CA LEU A 677 -2.38 4.26 -20.87
C LEU A 677 -2.79 5.71 -20.59
N VAL A 678 -1.85 6.65 -20.71
CA VAL A 678 -2.13 8.08 -20.54
C VAL A 678 -2.98 8.62 -21.69
N SER A 679 -2.58 8.37 -22.94
CA SER A 679 -3.22 8.97 -24.11
C SER A 679 -4.55 8.32 -24.49
N SER A 680 -4.60 6.99 -24.52
CA SER A 680 -5.75 6.21 -25.00
C SER A 680 -6.70 5.82 -23.87
N TYR A 681 -6.20 5.62 -22.65
CA TYR A 681 -6.98 5.14 -21.50
C TYR A 681 -7.19 6.18 -20.38
N PHE A 682 -6.69 7.40 -20.58
CA PHE A 682 -6.93 8.55 -19.73
C PHE A 682 -6.44 8.39 -18.27
N LEU A 683 -5.30 7.71 -18.07
CA LEU A 683 -4.72 7.47 -16.74
C LEU A 683 -4.49 8.77 -15.93
N ASP A 684 -4.15 9.88 -16.59
CA ASP A 684 -3.95 11.19 -15.93
C ASP A 684 -5.26 11.92 -15.58
N GLU A 685 -6.40 11.51 -16.15
CA GLU A 685 -7.71 12.16 -15.97
C GLU A 685 -8.51 11.57 -14.78
N ILE A 686 -7.84 10.94 -13.83
CA ILE A 686 -8.45 10.40 -12.60
C ILE A 686 -8.47 11.51 -11.53
N TYR A 687 -9.64 11.87 -10.99
CA TYR A 687 -9.77 13.02 -10.06
C TYR A 687 -10.06 12.63 -8.59
N GLY A 688 -9.96 11.33 -8.27
CA GLY A 688 -10.21 10.83 -6.92
C GLY A 688 -9.25 11.41 -5.87
N LEU A 689 -9.80 11.94 -4.78
CA LEU A 689 -9.04 12.28 -3.56
C LEU A 689 -8.71 11.05 -2.72
N ASP A 690 -9.60 10.07 -2.78
CA ASP A 690 -9.55 8.87 -1.97
C ASP A 690 -8.65 7.81 -2.64
N PRO A 691 -7.70 7.22 -1.91
CA PRO A 691 -6.81 6.18 -2.44
C PRO A 691 -7.56 4.96 -3.01
N GLU A 692 -8.65 4.52 -2.37
CA GLU A 692 -9.45 3.36 -2.81
C GLU A 692 -10.22 3.72 -4.10
N LYS A 693 -10.67 4.96 -4.25
CA LYS A 693 -11.27 5.44 -5.52
C LYS A 693 -10.26 5.47 -6.66
N ASN A 694 -9.03 5.93 -6.41
CA ASN A 694 -7.98 5.90 -7.44
C ASN A 694 -7.64 4.46 -7.84
N GLU A 695 -7.57 3.54 -6.86
CA GLU A 695 -7.33 2.12 -7.11
C GLU A 695 -8.46 1.48 -7.92
N PHE A 696 -9.72 1.83 -7.67
CA PHE A 696 -10.86 1.39 -8.48
C PHE A 696 -10.78 1.90 -9.93
N GLU A 697 -10.38 3.15 -10.14
CA GLU A 697 -10.18 3.71 -11.48
C GLU A 697 -9.01 3.03 -12.21
N PHE A 698 -7.92 2.71 -11.50
CA PHE A 698 -6.82 1.90 -12.04
C PHE A 698 -7.28 0.51 -12.47
N TYR A 699 -8.15 -0.14 -11.69
CA TYR A 699 -8.78 -1.40 -12.07
C TYR A 699 -9.58 -1.27 -13.38
N CYS A 700 -10.39 -0.22 -13.54
CA CYS A 700 -11.13 0.04 -14.78
C CYS A 700 -10.21 0.28 -15.99
N VAL A 701 -9.11 1.03 -15.80
CA VAL A 701 -8.09 1.25 -16.84
C VAL A 701 -7.42 -0.06 -17.26
N MET A 702 -7.00 -0.88 -16.29
CA MET A 702 -6.43 -2.20 -16.56
C MET A 702 -7.39 -3.07 -17.36
N LEU A 703 -8.65 -3.15 -16.94
CA LEU A 703 -9.68 -3.92 -17.63
C LEU A 703 -9.89 -3.43 -19.06
N ALA A 704 -10.05 -2.12 -19.28
CA ALA A 704 -10.19 -1.56 -20.62
C ALA A 704 -8.99 -1.90 -21.52
N ARG A 705 -7.76 -1.86 -20.97
CA ARG A 705 -6.55 -2.25 -21.72
C ARG A 705 -6.59 -3.72 -22.11
N LEU A 706 -6.86 -4.60 -21.15
CA LEU A 706 -6.89 -6.05 -21.38
C LEU A 706 -7.99 -6.47 -22.36
N VAL A 707 -9.16 -5.82 -22.30
CA VAL A 707 -10.27 -6.01 -23.25
C VAL A 707 -9.87 -5.68 -24.66
N TYR A 708 -9.21 -4.53 -24.86
CA TYR A 708 -8.76 -4.14 -26.18
C TYR A 708 -7.67 -5.07 -26.73
N GLU A 709 -6.74 -5.51 -25.88
CA GLU A 709 -5.71 -6.49 -26.27
C GLU A 709 -6.33 -7.84 -26.66
N TYR A 710 -7.37 -8.29 -25.94
CA TYR A 710 -8.10 -9.50 -26.32
C TYR A 710 -8.80 -9.35 -27.67
N PHE A 711 -9.47 -8.22 -27.91
CA PHE A 711 -10.07 -7.89 -29.21
C PHE A 711 -9.04 -7.92 -30.33
N LEU A 712 -7.90 -7.24 -30.17
CA LEU A 712 -6.85 -7.21 -31.17
C LEU A 712 -6.27 -8.60 -31.48
N ARG A 713 -6.11 -9.43 -30.46
CA ARG A 713 -5.59 -10.79 -30.62
C ARG A 713 -6.55 -11.68 -31.41
N GLU A 714 -7.85 -11.57 -31.16
CA GLU A 714 -8.86 -12.29 -31.93
C GLU A 714 -8.99 -11.76 -33.36
N LEU A 715 -8.88 -10.43 -33.55
CA LEU A 715 -8.91 -9.82 -34.88
C LEU A 715 -7.68 -10.23 -35.72
N GLY A 716 -6.50 -10.25 -35.10
CA GLY A 716 -5.25 -10.69 -35.71
C GLY A 716 -4.79 -9.81 -36.88
N GLY A 717 -4.01 -10.42 -37.79
CA GLY A 717 -3.54 -9.79 -39.03
C GLY A 717 -2.69 -8.53 -38.82
N GLU A 718 -2.82 -7.57 -39.75
CA GLU A 718 -2.06 -6.32 -39.78
C GLU A 718 -2.36 -5.38 -38.60
N TYR A 719 -3.45 -5.61 -37.87
CA TYR A 719 -3.84 -4.81 -36.71
C TYR A 719 -3.10 -5.22 -35.44
N LEU A 720 -2.78 -6.52 -35.31
CA LEU A 720 -1.99 -7.06 -34.22
C LEU A 720 -0.49 -6.85 -34.46
N ASN A 721 -0.02 -7.11 -35.68
CA ASN A 721 1.37 -6.89 -36.08
C ASN A 721 1.40 -6.13 -37.41
N ASN A 722 1.63 -4.81 -37.36
CA ASN A 722 1.82 -4.03 -38.58
C ASN A 722 3.20 -4.32 -39.20
N THR A 723 3.49 -3.73 -40.37
CA THR A 723 4.77 -3.93 -41.09
C THR A 723 6.02 -3.55 -40.27
N ASN A 724 5.86 -2.73 -39.24
CA ASN A 724 6.93 -2.29 -38.36
C ASN A 724 6.98 -3.11 -37.05
N GLY A 725 6.08 -4.09 -36.89
CA GLY A 725 5.95 -4.91 -35.68
C GLY A 725 5.15 -4.26 -34.55
N ASP A 726 4.49 -3.12 -34.78
CA ASP A 726 3.68 -2.45 -33.77
C ASP A 726 2.21 -2.89 -33.83
N LYS A 727 1.56 -2.90 -32.66
CA LYS A 727 0.10 -3.09 -32.52
C LYS A 727 -0.64 -1.80 -32.85
N SER A 728 -1.84 -1.91 -33.43
CA SER A 728 -2.75 -0.76 -33.53
C SER A 728 -3.16 -0.29 -32.12
N SER A 729 -3.10 1.02 -31.86
CA SER A 729 -3.56 1.56 -30.58
C SER A 729 -5.08 1.69 -30.55
N LEU A 730 -5.66 1.71 -29.33
CA LEU A 730 -7.09 1.94 -29.14
C LEU A 730 -7.53 3.26 -29.77
N GLN A 731 -6.72 4.33 -29.64
CA GLN A 731 -7.02 5.61 -30.28
C GLN A 731 -7.11 5.52 -31.81
N ARG A 732 -6.23 4.73 -32.45
CA ARG A 732 -6.30 4.49 -33.90
C ARG A 732 -7.57 3.71 -34.26
N MET A 733 -7.87 2.65 -33.49
CA MET A 733 -9.06 1.83 -33.73
C MET A 733 -10.37 2.61 -33.54
N ARG A 734 -10.38 3.60 -32.64
CA ARG A 734 -11.52 4.53 -32.52
C ARG A 734 -11.85 5.19 -33.83
N ASN A 735 -10.88 5.88 -34.41
CA ASN A 735 -11.05 6.60 -35.66
C ASN A 735 -11.40 5.69 -36.84
N LEU A 736 -10.90 4.45 -36.85
CA LEU A 736 -11.14 3.51 -37.93
C LEU A 736 -12.55 2.90 -37.87
N LEU A 737 -13.01 2.51 -36.68
CA LEU A 737 -14.18 1.65 -36.51
C LEU A 737 -15.10 2.05 -35.35
N PHE A 738 -14.59 2.51 -34.20
CA PHE A 738 -15.41 2.57 -32.98
C PHE A 738 -16.20 3.88 -32.77
N GLU A 739 -15.79 5.00 -33.36
CA GLU A 739 -16.47 6.29 -33.17
C GLU A 739 -17.05 6.84 -34.49
N LYS A 740 -18.09 7.68 -34.38
CA LYS A 740 -18.68 8.45 -35.49
C LYS A 740 -19.13 7.60 -36.67
N ARG A 741 -19.79 6.48 -36.38
CA ARG A 741 -20.46 5.61 -37.34
C ARG A 741 -21.94 5.49 -36.99
N ASN A 742 -22.83 5.94 -37.86
CA ASN A 742 -24.26 5.78 -37.65
C ASN A 742 -24.62 4.30 -37.81
N CYS A 743 -25.06 3.70 -36.71
CA CYS A 743 -25.49 2.31 -36.68
C CYS A 743 -26.88 2.20 -36.04
N THR A 744 -27.54 1.07 -36.28
CA THR A 744 -28.72 0.67 -35.52
C THR A 744 -28.45 -0.62 -34.76
N ILE A 745 -29.04 -0.74 -33.58
CA ILE A 745 -29.10 -1.99 -32.80
C ILE A 745 -30.54 -2.52 -32.88
N GLY A 746 -30.70 -3.71 -33.43
CA GLY A 746 -31.95 -4.48 -33.40
C GLY A 746 -31.80 -5.75 -32.56
N ILE A 747 -32.89 -6.54 -32.48
CA ILE A 747 -32.86 -7.92 -31.97
C ILE A 747 -33.40 -8.83 -33.09
N ASN A 748 -32.74 -9.95 -33.37
CA ASN A 748 -33.19 -10.93 -34.35
C ASN A 748 -34.10 -12.02 -33.74
N GLY A 749 -34.55 -12.98 -34.56
CA GLY A 749 -35.40 -14.10 -34.13
C GLY A 749 -34.77 -15.04 -33.10
N ASP A 750 -33.43 -15.06 -33.01
CA ASP A 750 -32.66 -15.85 -32.05
C ASP A 750 -32.42 -15.09 -30.72
N ASN A 751 -33.03 -13.91 -30.57
CA ASN A 751 -32.86 -13.00 -29.45
C ASN A 751 -31.42 -12.45 -29.29
N ASP A 752 -30.63 -12.47 -30.38
CA ASP A 752 -29.33 -11.82 -30.47
C ASP A 752 -29.49 -10.34 -30.87
N PHE A 753 -28.61 -9.50 -30.35
CA PHE A 753 -28.46 -8.12 -30.80
C PHE A 753 -27.83 -8.09 -32.19
N VAL A 754 -28.38 -7.27 -33.08
CA VAL A 754 -27.83 -7.09 -34.43
C VAL A 754 -27.39 -5.64 -34.59
N LEU A 755 -26.09 -5.45 -34.81
CA LEU A 755 -25.51 -4.14 -35.12
C LEU A 755 -25.41 -3.95 -36.64
N THR A 756 -26.11 -2.94 -37.15
CA THR A 756 -26.16 -2.63 -38.59
C THR A 756 -25.57 -1.24 -38.85
N ASN A 757 -24.51 -1.15 -39.65
CA ASN A 757 -23.96 0.12 -40.13
C ASN A 757 -24.87 0.74 -41.21
N ILE A 758 -25.11 2.05 -41.12
CA ILE A 758 -25.99 2.84 -42.00
C ILE A 758 -25.17 3.73 -42.97
N ASP A 759 -23.88 3.94 -42.73
CA ASP A 759 -23.07 4.99 -43.37
C ASP A 759 -22.54 4.68 -44.80
N GLY A 760 -23.01 3.66 -45.52
CA GLY A 760 -22.66 3.49 -46.94
C GLY A 760 -22.79 2.09 -47.54
N ASN A 761 -22.70 2.01 -48.88
CA ASN A 761 -23.01 0.82 -49.69
C ASN A 761 -21.87 -0.23 -49.78
N GLU A 762 -20.62 0.10 -49.43
CA GLU A 762 -19.48 -0.84 -49.48
C GLU A 762 -18.82 -1.00 -48.11
N LYS A 763 -18.64 -2.26 -47.68
CA LYS A 763 -17.98 -2.62 -46.41
C LYS A 763 -16.48 -2.40 -46.52
N SER A 764 -15.90 -1.69 -45.57
CA SER A 764 -14.44 -1.59 -45.45
C SER A 764 -13.82 -2.95 -45.09
N LYS A 765 -12.52 -3.10 -45.37
CA LYS A 765 -11.75 -4.31 -45.02
C LYS A 765 -11.86 -4.63 -43.52
N ILE A 766 -11.68 -3.61 -42.67
CA ILE A 766 -11.74 -3.78 -41.22
C ILE A 766 -13.12 -4.21 -40.72
N GLU A 767 -14.20 -3.68 -41.28
CA GLU A 767 -15.56 -4.11 -40.95
C GLU A 767 -15.78 -5.57 -41.34
N THR A 768 -15.29 -5.97 -42.52
CA THR A 768 -15.37 -7.36 -42.99
C THR A 768 -14.61 -8.32 -42.07
N ASP A 769 -13.40 -7.93 -41.65
CA ASP A 769 -12.57 -8.72 -40.73
C ASP A 769 -13.22 -8.86 -39.35
N VAL A 770 -13.80 -7.76 -38.83
CA VAL A 770 -14.52 -7.77 -37.54
C VAL A 770 -15.80 -8.60 -37.61
N ILE A 771 -16.56 -8.53 -38.70
CA ILE A 771 -17.74 -9.39 -38.91
C ILE A 771 -17.33 -10.86 -38.90
N LYS A 772 -16.29 -11.24 -39.65
CA LYS A 772 -15.77 -12.62 -39.67
C LYS A 772 -15.32 -13.07 -38.27
N MET A 773 -14.62 -12.21 -37.54
CA MET A 773 -14.19 -12.48 -36.17
C MET A 773 -15.38 -12.72 -35.24
N LEU A 774 -16.40 -11.85 -35.27
CA LEU A 774 -17.59 -11.98 -34.42
C LEU A 774 -18.41 -13.23 -34.76
N LEU A 775 -18.57 -13.57 -36.04
CA LEU A 775 -19.22 -14.83 -36.45
C LEU A 775 -18.47 -16.06 -35.92
N ARG A 776 -17.13 -16.07 -36.01
CA ARG A 776 -16.30 -17.13 -35.43
C ARG A 776 -16.42 -17.19 -33.90
N LEU A 777 -16.57 -16.06 -33.23
CA LEU A 777 -16.81 -16.03 -31.78
C LEU A 777 -18.22 -16.53 -31.44
N LYS A 778 -19.22 -16.27 -32.29
CA LYS A 778 -20.60 -16.74 -32.12
C LYS A 778 -20.64 -18.27 -32.16
N GLU A 779 -19.95 -18.88 -33.11
CA GLU A 779 -19.80 -20.35 -33.21
C GLU A 779 -19.18 -20.96 -31.95
N LYS A 780 -18.31 -20.21 -31.26
CA LYS A 780 -17.67 -20.61 -30.00
C LYS A 780 -18.50 -20.26 -28.75
N GLY A 781 -19.69 -19.68 -28.90
CA GLY A 781 -20.52 -19.20 -27.79
C GLY A 781 -19.95 -18.00 -27.03
N LYS A 782 -19.03 -17.24 -27.65
CA LYS A 782 -18.29 -16.12 -27.05
C LYS A 782 -18.81 -14.72 -27.43
N THR A 783 -19.99 -14.62 -28.06
CA THR A 783 -20.61 -13.32 -28.39
C THR A 783 -21.57 -12.80 -27.33
N LYS A 784 -21.72 -13.52 -26.19
CA LYS A 784 -22.60 -13.08 -25.10
C LYS A 784 -22.24 -11.68 -24.66
N CYS A 785 -23.21 -10.79 -24.75
CA CYS A 785 -23.13 -9.46 -24.20
C CYS A 785 -23.98 -9.44 -22.92
N TYR A 786 -23.46 -8.85 -21.85
CA TYR A 786 -24.18 -8.70 -20.57
C TYR A 786 -24.57 -10.02 -19.90
N GLY A 787 -23.85 -10.44 -18.84
CA GLY A 787 -24.13 -11.68 -18.09
C GLY A 787 -25.50 -11.78 -17.38
N GLY A 788 -26.60 -11.77 -18.13
CA GLY A 788 -27.97 -11.75 -17.64
C GLY A 788 -29.06 -11.70 -18.72
N ILE A 789 -28.76 -11.25 -19.95
CA ILE A 789 -29.67 -11.39 -21.10
C ILE A 789 -29.06 -12.45 -22.01
N ASN A 790 -29.83 -13.47 -22.40
CA ASN A 790 -29.35 -14.60 -23.19
C ASN A 790 -28.99 -14.25 -24.65
N GLY A 791 -28.82 -12.98 -25.00
CA GLY A 791 -28.52 -12.53 -26.36
C GLY A 791 -27.03 -12.31 -26.60
N GLY A 792 -26.50 -12.85 -27.70
CA GLY A 792 -25.19 -12.48 -28.24
C GLY A 792 -25.25 -11.18 -29.05
N LEU A 793 -24.09 -10.65 -29.44
CA LEU A 793 -23.95 -9.64 -30.51
C LEU A 793 -23.66 -10.30 -31.87
#